data_AF-A0A926AW48-F1
#
_entry.id   AF-A0A926AW48-F1
#
_cell.length_a   1.000
_cell.length_b   1.000
_cell.length_c   1.000
_cell.angle_alpha   90.00
_cell.angle_beta   90.00
_cell.angle_gamma   90.00
#
_symmetry.space_group_name_H-M   'P 1'
#
loop_
_entity.id
_entity.type
_entity.pdbx_description
1 polymer ?
#
loop_
_entity_poly.entity_id
_entity_poly.type
_entity_poly.pdbx_seq_one_letter_code
_entity_poly.pdbx_strand_id
1 'polypeptide(L)'
;DKASLFVVGRDQITRLHDLNHDGEADYYENFNNDAHTTMNGHEYVTCLETDRAGNFYFVKGNCDSQTPHDGSLLRVSADGSKLDVFATGFRNSNGIGMGPNDEITVAPQEGEWTPASGLFVVREGGFYGAMMSHHQATPPTDFIRPLCWFSRRDDNSSGGQLWTTSDRFGPLSNQLLHLSYGQCKLRLVLRESRELRDERQEPEEKDEGVSSGSRLSSLDSRPFNGGSIELPLSFASGIHRGRMNPKDGQLYLTGLKGWVSSAVNDGCFQRVRYVGRESRERSVERQEPEKTDAPVRRGSPDPAETPDRRSPSSPALDPRLSTLDSFPLAMQTYRNGIALTFTRPLQREAAEDPSSYQLEAWNYKWSAAYGSPEYKPSAPGQVGRDEVEPKSATLLEDNRTVFLELPNLKPIDQLAVSYTLLTEDSKALEQTVTLTLNSIPGTVMPERSLHRPKVDAASAALQERLVPGVEIHLPNTTSPMTRRLMAWTWVNVLENTREIRATAYLRIPATGQYRFNAEVDRAATLEINGRTFSLGEKDDVPIRLSRGLTRVTVRHLTTRRSSHFRLLWESDRFPREAVPPHVLFHDPHEGGEAAGQSRSFLQGRALFAEHHCARCHVHWPGTVGGVVPETLAEARRGAPRLDGIGSRLRSDWLAAWLRDPAHLRADATMPRLHETANDAELNDLLAHLESLRDDVPPTDATAATDAADGPPVTAGAVTFERLGCIACHTLSANGAADEWNRVSLHFAKSKFQPGRLVQYLLAPHRHHAGSRMPDFHLSEREAHQLAAYIEDRSSGAVTSLAPNRTGNAERGRTLFAKWRCGHCHAASPTDRLAEPDIRPAFHIPPAHGCLASQPNPKQVAPVFAWSDPERSAIREYVSAVAKGLASKYEPADDMLPRLIASLRCNACHARDEVRSLWPEIVAEEGSGRAMEAVPQLTWVGEKLQGPWIEKLLKGEHKTKPRPWLTARMPSFPAYASVIAHGMAAEHGVPFEEPLPKELDADQIEIGRRLTLRDGGLDCRQCHGVGKEQPRGDASTQIALGINFALARERLRPEFAVRQMLDPPRYDIGSRMPRFAPDLRTTAARHIEGGDARKQFEALKQFLWSVKEE
;
A
#
# COMPACT_ATOMS: atom_id res chain seq x y z
N ASP A 1 47.71 37.55 3.47
CA ASP A 1 47.83 36.18 4.00
C ASP A 1 47.08 35.20 3.12
N LYS A 2 47.79 34.27 2.46
CA LYS A 2 47.17 33.22 1.65
C LYS A 2 46.38 32.31 2.61
N ALA A 3 45.07 32.16 2.40
CA ALA A 3 44.24 31.26 3.18
C ALA A 3 44.83 29.84 3.14
N SER A 4 45.02 29.21 4.31
CA SER A 4 45.47 27.81 4.38
C SER A 4 44.38 26.87 3.88
N LEU A 5 44.75 25.82 3.14
CA LEU A 5 43.84 24.82 2.58
C LEU A 5 43.87 23.55 3.43
N PHE A 6 42.69 23.05 3.80
CA PHE A 6 42.53 21.83 4.60
C PHE A 6 41.67 20.83 3.85
N VAL A 7 42.06 19.55 3.90
CA VAL A 7 41.34 18.44 3.28
C VAL A 7 41.15 17.33 4.31
N VAL A 8 39.94 16.83 4.46
CA VAL A 8 39.66 15.67 5.31
C VAL A 8 39.65 14.40 4.47
N GLY A 9 40.54 13.47 4.81
CA GLY A 9 40.50 12.07 4.40
C GLY A 9 39.86 11.22 5.48
N ARG A 10 39.65 9.93 5.20
CA ARG A 10 39.14 8.98 6.20
C ARG A 10 40.07 8.88 7.41
N ASP A 11 41.37 9.04 7.17
CA ASP A 11 42.50 8.85 8.07
C ASP A 11 42.95 10.13 8.79
N GLN A 12 42.93 11.29 8.13
CA GLN A 12 43.42 12.55 8.72
C GLN A 12 42.85 13.81 8.08
N ILE A 13 42.92 14.93 8.82
CA ILE A 13 42.86 16.27 8.27
C ILE A 13 44.28 16.65 7.82
N THR A 14 44.43 16.97 6.53
CA THR A 14 45.70 17.39 5.94
C THR A 14 45.65 18.88 5.66
N ARG A 15 46.66 19.62 6.13
CA ARG A 15 46.90 21.01 5.74
C ARG A 15 47.87 21.03 4.56
N LEU A 16 47.44 21.65 3.48
CA LEU A 16 48.19 21.71 2.23
C LEU A 16 49.03 22.99 2.18
N HIS A 17 50.30 22.83 1.83
CA HIS A 17 51.25 23.92 1.68
C HIS A 17 51.82 23.93 0.25
N ASP A 18 52.00 25.15 -0.25
CA ASP A 18 52.66 25.50 -1.52
C ASP A 18 53.93 26.28 -1.15
N LEU A 19 54.98 25.53 -0.81
CA LEU A 19 56.25 26.06 -0.32
C LEU A 19 57.09 26.67 -1.45
N ASN A 20 56.94 26.17 -2.68
CA ASN A 20 57.64 26.65 -3.87
C ASN A 20 56.91 27.78 -4.63
N HIS A 21 55.65 28.07 -4.27
CA HIS A 21 54.78 29.12 -4.82
C HIS A 21 54.37 28.93 -6.29
N ASP A 22 54.29 27.70 -6.78
CA ASP A 22 53.83 27.39 -8.15
C ASP A 22 52.30 27.23 -8.27
N GLY A 23 51.59 27.26 -7.13
CA GLY A 23 50.14 27.11 -7.06
C GLY A 23 49.67 25.65 -6.92
N GLU A 24 50.58 24.69 -6.81
CA GLU A 24 50.32 23.30 -6.45
C GLU A 24 50.79 23.03 -5.00
N ALA A 25 50.16 22.06 -4.33
CA ALA A 25 50.58 21.68 -2.99
C ALA A 25 51.77 20.71 -3.05
N ASP A 26 52.90 21.09 -2.46
CA ASP A 26 54.15 20.33 -2.43
C ASP A 26 54.50 19.77 -1.04
N TYR A 27 53.81 20.23 0.01
CA TYR A 27 53.92 19.67 1.36
C TYR A 27 52.54 19.43 2.00
N TYR A 28 52.38 18.25 2.61
CA TYR A 28 51.14 17.72 3.16
C TYR A 28 51.32 17.52 4.66
N GLU A 29 50.97 18.54 5.44
CA GLU A 29 51.05 18.49 6.90
C GLU A 29 49.87 17.68 7.45
N ASN A 30 50.15 16.67 8.28
CA ASN A 30 49.12 16.01 9.08
C ASN A 30 48.71 16.98 10.20
N PHE A 31 47.54 17.59 10.03
CA PHE A 31 47.00 18.56 10.97
C PHE A 31 46.29 17.87 12.15
N ASN A 32 45.60 16.76 11.89
CA ASN A 32 45.03 15.88 12.91
C ASN A 32 44.74 14.49 12.32
N ASN A 33 45.12 13.42 13.02
CA ASN A 33 44.84 12.03 12.62
C ASN A 33 44.30 11.18 13.79
N ASP A 34 43.63 11.81 14.75
CA ASP A 34 43.08 11.11 15.92
C ASP A 34 41.89 10.21 15.55
N ALA A 35 41.28 10.41 14.38
CA ALA A 35 40.12 9.67 13.94
C ALA A 35 40.45 8.21 13.58
N HIS A 36 39.87 7.26 14.33
CA HIS A 36 40.03 5.83 14.05
C HIS A 36 39.43 5.39 12.71
N THR A 37 40.17 4.57 11.97
CA THR A 37 39.83 4.06 10.63
C THR A 37 39.97 2.53 10.57
N THR A 38 39.03 1.84 9.92
CA THR A 38 39.11 0.39 9.65
C THR A 38 39.22 0.07 8.15
N MET A 39 39.00 -1.20 7.75
CA MET A 39 38.86 -1.58 6.33
C MET A 39 37.40 -1.53 5.83
N ASN A 40 36.44 -1.16 6.68
CA ASN A 40 35.02 -1.14 6.32
C ASN A 40 34.71 -0.10 5.22
N GLY A 41 33.98 -0.47 4.17
CA GLY A 41 33.64 0.43 3.06
C GLY A 41 32.62 1.54 3.38
N HIS A 42 31.88 1.44 4.50
CA HIS A 42 30.86 2.42 4.89
C HIS A 42 31.35 3.48 5.90
N GLU A 43 32.64 3.48 6.25
CA GLU A 43 33.26 4.52 7.12
C GLU A 43 33.76 5.74 6.33
N TYR A 44 32.95 6.23 5.39
CA TYR A 44 33.29 7.46 4.69
C TYR A 44 33.17 8.66 5.64
N VAL A 45 33.95 9.71 5.38
CA VAL A 45 33.83 11.00 6.07
C VAL A 45 33.17 12.00 5.14
N THR A 46 32.31 12.86 5.69
CA THR A 46 31.66 13.90 4.88
C THR A 46 31.76 15.29 5.48
N CYS A 47 32.00 16.24 4.56
CA CYS A 47 32.18 17.67 4.83
C CYS A 47 33.36 18.00 5.75
N LEU A 48 33.78 19.26 5.72
CA LEU A 48 34.73 19.84 6.67
C LEU A 48 34.29 21.30 6.87
N GLU A 49 33.39 21.51 7.83
CA GLU A 49 32.88 22.84 8.15
C GLU A 49 33.68 23.45 9.31
N THR A 50 33.62 24.77 9.45
CA THR A 50 34.26 25.49 10.56
C THR A 50 33.26 26.38 11.29
N ASP A 51 33.35 26.42 12.61
CA ASP A 51 32.62 27.42 13.41
C ASP A 51 33.39 28.76 13.42
N ARG A 52 32.79 29.80 13.99
CA ARG A 52 33.43 31.11 14.14
C ARG A 52 34.68 31.10 15.04
N ALA A 53 34.86 30.08 15.88
CA ALA A 53 36.07 29.89 16.69
C ALA A 53 37.19 29.17 15.92
N GLY A 54 36.92 28.70 14.69
CA GLY A 54 37.87 28.00 13.84
C GLY A 54 37.97 26.50 14.07
N ASN A 55 37.10 25.91 14.90
CA ASN A 55 37.08 24.46 15.10
C ASN A 55 36.54 23.76 13.85
N PHE A 56 37.08 22.59 13.52
CA PHE A 56 36.68 21.80 12.36
C PHE A 56 35.64 20.75 12.73
N TYR A 57 34.63 20.58 11.88
CA TYR A 57 33.56 19.59 12.06
C TYR A 57 33.39 18.73 10.82
N PHE A 58 33.28 17.41 11.02
CA PHE A 58 32.98 16.44 9.97
C PHE A 58 32.24 15.25 10.56
N VAL A 59 31.41 14.59 9.75
CA VAL A 59 30.69 13.38 10.18
C VAL A 59 31.33 12.14 9.60
N LYS A 60 31.52 11.13 10.44
CA LYS A 60 32.04 9.81 10.05
C LYS A 60 30.89 8.81 9.94
N GLY A 61 30.81 8.12 8.81
CA GLY A 61 29.85 7.02 8.57
C GLY A 61 30.24 5.75 9.32
N ASN A 62 29.52 4.65 9.03
CA ASN A 62 29.55 3.35 9.70
C ASN A 62 28.76 3.30 11.01
N CYS A 63 27.96 2.26 11.16
CA CYS A 63 26.94 2.13 12.21
C CYS A 63 27.04 0.78 12.88
N ASP A 64 28.26 0.36 13.22
CA ASP A 64 28.50 -0.96 13.83
C ASP A 64 29.41 -0.86 15.05
N SER A 65 29.53 0.35 15.63
CA SER A 65 30.36 0.71 16.79
C SER A 65 31.75 0.02 16.83
N GLN A 66 32.35 -0.27 15.68
CA GLN A 66 33.65 -0.95 15.61
C GLN A 66 34.77 -0.01 16.05
N THR A 67 34.54 1.30 15.94
CA THR A 67 35.43 2.34 16.47
C THR A 67 34.68 3.32 17.39
N PRO A 68 35.39 4.03 18.29
CA PRO A 68 34.79 5.06 19.13
C PRO A 68 34.15 6.24 18.37
N HIS A 69 34.41 6.35 17.06
CA HIS A 69 34.01 7.49 16.23
C HIS A 69 32.97 7.14 15.15
N ASP A 70 32.54 5.88 15.06
CA ASP A 70 31.56 5.45 14.05
C ASP A 70 30.23 6.19 14.22
N GLY A 71 29.58 6.59 13.12
CA GLY A 71 28.25 7.20 13.17
C GLY A 71 28.17 8.46 14.04
N SER A 72 29.26 9.23 14.07
CA SER A 72 29.44 10.36 14.97
C SER A 72 29.82 11.63 14.22
N LEU A 73 29.37 12.77 14.75
CA LEU A 73 29.89 14.09 14.38
C LEU A 73 31.12 14.37 15.25
N LEU A 74 32.26 14.61 14.61
CA LEU A 74 33.53 14.85 15.28
C LEU A 74 33.87 16.35 15.22
N ARG A 75 34.47 16.85 16.29
CA ARG A 75 35.01 18.21 16.41
C ARG A 75 36.51 18.14 16.61
N VAL A 76 37.29 18.84 15.80
CA VAL A 76 38.72 19.04 15.98
C VAL A 76 38.96 20.50 16.34
N SER A 77 39.78 20.75 17.36
CA SER A 77 40.12 22.11 17.80
C SER A 77 40.75 22.93 16.67
N ALA A 78 40.61 24.26 16.74
CA ALA A 78 41.13 25.17 15.71
C ALA A 78 42.66 25.06 15.47
N ASP A 79 43.40 24.53 16.45
CA ASP A 79 44.84 24.28 16.38
C ASP A 79 45.21 22.83 16.01
N GLY A 80 44.22 21.96 15.78
CA GLY A 80 44.41 20.55 15.41
C GLY A 80 44.80 19.62 16.57
N SER A 81 44.99 20.16 17.78
CA SER A 81 45.58 19.42 18.91
C SER A 81 44.65 18.39 19.58
N LYS A 82 43.33 18.49 19.36
CA LYS A 82 42.35 17.66 20.05
C LYS A 82 41.14 17.32 19.18
N LEU A 83 40.79 16.03 19.15
CA LEU A 83 39.53 15.53 18.61
C LEU A 83 38.56 15.13 19.74
N ASP A 84 37.31 15.60 19.65
CA ASP A 84 36.20 15.23 20.53
C ASP A 84 35.02 14.68 19.71
N VAL A 85 34.29 13.70 20.28
CA VAL A 85 32.99 13.25 19.74
C VAL A 85 31.93 14.26 20.15
N PHE A 86 31.45 15.07 19.20
CA PHE A 86 30.45 16.11 19.46
C PHE A 86 29.04 15.54 19.61
N ALA A 87 28.66 14.56 18.79
CA ALA A 87 27.34 13.91 18.84
C ALA A 87 27.36 12.51 18.20
N THR A 88 26.40 11.66 18.55
CA THR A 88 26.36 10.24 18.14
C THR A 88 24.99 9.82 17.58
N GLY A 89 24.88 8.58 17.11
CA GLY A 89 23.61 8.03 16.61
C GLY A 89 23.25 8.45 15.19
N PHE A 90 24.24 8.78 14.36
CA PHE A 90 24.04 8.95 12.92
C PHE A 90 24.28 7.64 12.19
N ARG A 91 23.42 7.34 11.21
CA ARG A 91 23.60 6.16 10.35
C ARG A 91 24.58 6.47 9.21
N ASN A 92 24.03 6.97 8.12
CA ASN A 92 24.75 7.18 6.86
C ASN A 92 24.56 8.63 6.38
N SER A 93 25.07 9.58 7.15
CA SER A 93 24.92 11.01 6.86
C SER A 93 25.84 11.43 5.72
N ASN A 94 25.25 11.99 4.67
CA ASN A 94 26.00 12.34 3.48
C ASN A 94 26.55 13.77 3.48
N GLY A 95 26.10 14.61 4.39
CA GLY A 95 26.57 15.97 4.53
C GLY A 95 26.11 16.61 5.82
N ILE A 96 26.77 17.72 6.12
CA ILE A 96 26.46 18.61 7.23
C ILE A 96 26.26 20.03 6.68
N GLY A 97 25.65 20.89 7.48
CA GLY A 97 25.59 22.34 7.25
C GLY A 97 26.08 23.08 8.48
N MET A 98 26.69 24.24 8.26
CA MET A 98 27.05 25.19 9.31
C MET A 98 26.29 26.50 9.08
N GLY A 99 25.53 26.91 10.08
CA GLY A 99 24.74 28.13 10.08
C GLY A 99 25.56 29.37 10.43
N PRO A 100 25.02 30.58 10.14
CA PRO A 100 25.69 31.84 10.43
C PRO A 100 25.90 32.12 11.94
N ASN A 101 25.18 31.40 12.83
CA ASN A 101 25.35 31.48 14.28
C ASN A 101 25.94 30.18 14.86
N ASP A 102 26.73 29.45 14.08
CA ASP A 102 27.32 28.16 14.45
C ASP A 102 26.29 27.04 14.68
N GLU A 103 25.10 27.13 14.07
CA GLU A 103 24.13 26.03 14.10
C GLU A 103 24.59 24.87 13.20
N ILE A 104 24.77 23.69 13.77
CA ILE A 104 25.16 22.51 13.00
C ILE A 104 23.92 21.73 12.58
N THR A 105 23.82 21.36 11.31
CA THR A 105 22.80 20.44 10.82
C THR A 105 23.39 19.20 10.19
N VAL A 106 22.72 18.07 10.37
CA VAL A 106 23.10 16.77 9.79
C VAL A 106 21.86 16.07 9.28
N ALA A 107 21.95 15.44 8.11
CA ALA A 107 20.86 14.69 7.52
C ALA A 107 21.22 13.21 7.27
N PRO A 108 20.96 12.30 8.24
CA PRO A 108 21.13 10.87 8.05
C PRO A 108 20.05 10.29 7.11
N GLN A 109 20.44 9.24 6.39
CA GLN A 109 19.57 8.52 5.45
C GLN A 109 18.73 7.42 6.14
N GLU A 110 17.53 7.19 5.62
CA GLU A 110 16.63 6.08 6.00
C GLU A 110 17.36 4.73 6.10
N GLY A 111 17.06 3.95 7.14
CA GLY A 111 17.50 2.57 7.32
C GLY A 111 17.34 2.07 8.74
N GLU A 112 18.21 1.16 9.20
CA GLU A 112 18.10 0.59 10.55
C GLU A 112 18.16 1.68 11.61
N TRP A 113 17.15 1.73 12.49
CA TRP A 113 17.01 2.74 13.53
C TRP A 113 16.92 4.21 13.03
N THR A 114 16.78 4.41 11.72
CA THR A 114 16.54 5.70 11.08
C THR A 114 15.26 5.60 10.25
N PRO A 115 14.08 5.90 10.82
CA PRO A 115 12.78 5.55 10.25
C PRO A 115 12.50 6.12 8.86
N ALA A 116 12.98 7.34 8.62
CA ALA A 116 12.97 8.02 7.33
C ALA A 116 14.23 8.91 7.26
N SER A 117 14.58 9.44 6.09
CA SER A 117 15.59 10.50 6.02
C SER A 117 15.09 11.72 6.82
N GLY A 118 15.98 12.42 7.51
CA GLY A 118 15.58 13.56 8.34
C GLY A 118 16.68 14.59 8.47
N LEU A 119 16.31 15.85 8.68
CA LEU A 119 17.23 16.96 8.94
C LEU A 119 17.25 17.27 10.43
N PHE A 120 18.40 17.10 11.08
CA PHE A 120 18.56 17.35 12.51
C PHE A 120 19.36 18.62 12.75
N VAL A 121 18.95 19.40 13.74
CA VAL A 121 19.79 20.46 14.33
C VAL A 121 20.56 19.83 15.48
N VAL A 122 21.88 19.78 15.34
CA VAL A 122 22.77 18.99 16.19
C VAL A 122 23.20 19.80 17.42
N ARG A 123 23.27 19.11 18.57
CA ARG A 123 23.65 19.65 19.87
C ARG A 123 24.74 18.75 20.45
N GLU A 124 25.66 19.34 21.21
CA GLU A 124 26.74 18.61 21.87
C GLU A 124 26.17 17.53 22.81
N GLY A 125 26.69 16.31 22.73
CA GLY A 125 26.24 15.14 23.49
C GLY A 125 24.92 14.51 22.99
N GLY A 126 24.31 15.01 21.91
CA GLY A 126 23.04 14.51 21.41
C GLY A 126 23.11 13.12 20.76
N PHE A 127 22.00 12.37 20.84
CA PHE A 127 21.81 11.09 20.16
C PHE A 127 20.68 11.18 19.12
N TYR A 128 20.95 10.73 17.89
CA TYR A 128 20.12 11.00 16.70
C TYR A 128 19.46 9.77 16.06
N GLY A 129 19.36 8.67 16.80
CA GLY A 129 18.45 7.57 16.49
C GLY A 129 19.13 6.26 16.14
N ALA A 130 20.27 6.26 15.47
CA ALA A 130 20.95 5.03 15.06
C ALA A 130 21.54 4.28 16.27
N MET A 131 20.82 3.29 16.80
CA MET A 131 21.20 2.59 18.04
C MET A 131 22.54 1.88 17.95
N MET A 132 22.98 1.48 16.76
CA MET A 132 24.26 0.83 16.56
C MET A 132 25.46 1.79 16.65
N SER A 133 25.23 3.09 16.79
CA SER A 133 26.24 4.14 16.90
C SER A 133 26.03 4.99 18.16
N HIS A 134 25.44 4.43 19.21
CA HIS A 134 25.06 5.20 20.39
C HIS A 134 26.26 5.64 21.24
N HIS A 135 27.28 4.78 21.36
CA HIS A 135 28.51 4.99 22.15
C HIS A 135 28.30 5.37 23.62
N GLN A 136 27.12 5.07 24.17
CA GLN A 136 26.77 5.35 25.56
C GLN A 136 26.87 4.10 26.42
N ALA A 137 27.24 4.23 27.68
CA ALA A 137 27.31 3.09 28.61
C ALA A 137 25.96 2.38 28.80
N THR A 138 24.86 3.11 28.67
CA THR A 138 23.49 2.57 28.67
C THR A 138 22.83 2.88 27.33
N PRO A 139 22.26 1.88 26.63
CA PRO A 139 21.55 2.11 25.38
C PRO A 139 20.41 3.13 25.53
N PRO A 140 20.33 4.17 24.68
CA PRO A 140 19.25 5.13 24.70
C PRO A 140 17.88 4.48 24.45
N THR A 141 16.83 5.02 25.07
CA THR A 141 15.44 4.58 24.86
C THR A 141 14.63 5.55 24.00
N ASP A 142 15.21 6.68 23.60
CA ASP A 142 14.63 7.68 22.70
C ASP A 142 15.78 8.46 22.01
N PHE A 143 15.45 9.30 21.05
CA PHE A 143 16.41 10.12 20.31
C PHE A 143 15.88 11.54 20.06
N ILE A 144 16.79 12.46 19.77
CA ILE A 144 16.42 13.84 19.46
C ILE A 144 15.71 13.87 18.10
N ARG A 145 14.48 14.39 18.07
CA ARG A 145 13.65 14.45 16.86
C ARG A 145 14.23 15.41 15.81
N PRO A 146 14.08 15.12 14.50
CA PRO A 146 14.56 16.01 13.45
C PRO A 146 13.70 17.28 13.37
N LEU A 147 14.29 18.34 12.84
CA LEU A 147 13.58 19.55 12.43
C LEU A 147 12.57 19.24 11.33
N CYS A 148 12.97 18.41 10.35
CA CYS A 148 12.12 17.95 9.26
C CYS A 148 12.37 16.48 8.97
N TRP A 149 11.32 15.69 8.89
CA TRP A 149 11.37 14.40 8.20
C TRP A 149 11.22 14.59 6.69
N PHE A 150 11.84 13.71 5.92
CA PHE A 150 11.61 13.60 4.48
C PHE A 150 11.10 12.21 4.19
N SER A 151 9.87 12.12 3.66
CA SER A 151 9.36 10.85 3.18
C SER A 151 10.28 10.32 2.08
N ARG A 152 10.29 8.99 1.90
CA ARG A 152 11.06 8.37 0.82
C ARG A 152 10.67 8.90 -0.57
N ARG A 153 9.45 9.41 -0.73
CA ARG A 153 9.00 10.10 -1.95
C ARG A 153 9.65 11.47 -2.11
N ASP A 154 9.84 12.20 -1.01
CA ASP A 154 10.37 13.57 -1.02
C ASP A 154 11.90 13.64 -1.09
N ASP A 155 12.57 12.75 -0.35
CA ASP A 155 14.03 12.62 -0.35
C ASP A 155 14.48 11.25 0.17
N ASN A 156 14.73 10.32 -0.75
CA ASN A 156 15.20 8.98 -0.43
C ASN A 156 16.70 8.92 -0.05
N SER A 157 17.46 9.98 -0.28
CA SER A 157 18.87 10.07 0.12
C SER A 157 19.30 11.54 0.24
N SER A 158 19.50 12.00 1.47
CA SER A 158 19.81 13.38 1.77
C SER A 158 21.25 13.77 1.47
N GLY A 159 21.45 14.99 0.96
CA GLY A 159 22.75 15.63 0.74
C GLY A 159 23.13 16.59 1.87
N GLY A 160 23.96 17.59 1.57
CA GLY A 160 24.33 18.65 2.52
C GLY A 160 23.26 19.72 2.72
N GLN A 161 23.53 20.66 3.63
CA GLN A 161 22.67 21.82 3.90
C GLN A 161 23.50 23.10 3.84
N LEU A 162 22.86 24.21 3.52
CA LEU A 162 23.50 25.52 3.54
C LEU A 162 22.50 26.64 3.81
N TRP A 163 23.00 27.71 4.41
CA TRP A 163 22.26 28.96 4.54
C TRP A 163 22.59 29.88 3.37
N THR A 164 21.57 30.54 2.85
CA THR A 164 21.76 31.68 1.95
C THR A 164 22.23 32.87 2.76
N THR A 165 23.43 33.36 2.48
CA THR A 165 24.05 34.48 3.20
C THR A 165 24.07 35.78 2.40
N SER A 166 23.38 35.82 1.25
CA SER A 166 23.37 36.97 0.36
C SER A 166 21.95 37.49 0.14
N ASP A 167 21.77 38.80 0.36
CA ASP A 167 20.52 39.52 0.07
C ASP A 167 20.12 39.48 -1.41
N ARG A 168 21.04 39.08 -2.30
CA ARG A 168 20.75 38.84 -3.71
C ARG A 168 19.72 37.73 -3.93
N PHE A 169 19.48 36.87 -2.95
CA PHE A 169 18.48 35.80 -3.01
C PHE A 169 17.06 36.26 -2.65
N GLY A 170 16.85 37.55 -2.41
CA GLY A 170 15.53 38.14 -2.19
C GLY A 170 14.81 37.48 -1.01
N PRO A 171 13.59 36.94 -1.18
CA PRO A 171 12.85 36.29 -0.09
C PRO A 171 13.56 35.06 0.46
N LEU A 172 14.47 34.45 -0.31
CA LEU A 172 15.28 33.34 0.15
C LEU A 172 16.53 33.78 0.92
N SER A 173 16.77 35.07 1.21
CA SER A 173 17.91 35.50 2.05
C SER A 173 17.77 34.97 3.48
N ASN A 174 18.88 34.53 4.10
CA ASN A 174 18.95 33.94 5.44
C ASN A 174 18.09 32.69 5.66
N GLN A 175 17.75 31.99 4.58
CA GLN A 175 16.99 30.75 4.63
C GLN A 175 17.90 29.53 4.59
N LEU A 176 17.44 28.46 5.23
CA LEU A 176 18.11 27.15 5.21
C LEU A 176 17.64 26.37 3.99
N LEU A 177 18.58 25.94 3.17
CA LEU A 177 18.35 25.09 2.01
C LEU A 177 18.86 23.68 2.28
N HIS A 178 18.07 22.69 1.87
CA HIS A 178 18.42 21.28 1.92
C HIS A 178 18.65 20.75 0.50
N LEU A 179 19.77 20.05 0.33
CA LEU A 179 20.15 19.43 -0.95
C LEU A 179 19.65 17.98 -0.95
N SER A 180 18.77 17.62 -1.88
CA SER A 180 18.38 16.22 -2.08
C SER A 180 19.30 15.57 -3.10
N TYR A 181 20.11 14.63 -2.62
CA TYR A 181 21.00 13.85 -3.46
C TYR A 181 20.21 12.79 -4.26
N GLY A 182 19.29 12.09 -3.60
CA GLY A 182 18.49 11.02 -4.19
C GLY A 182 17.52 11.51 -5.26
N GLN A 183 16.86 12.65 -5.06
CA GLN A 183 15.87 13.19 -6.01
C GLN A 183 16.46 14.23 -6.99
N CYS A 184 17.71 14.64 -6.81
CA CYS A 184 18.35 15.72 -7.59
C CYS A 184 17.54 17.03 -7.50
N LYS A 185 17.14 17.42 -6.27
CA LYS A 185 16.27 18.57 -5.98
C LYS A 185 16.88 19.51 -4.94
N LEU A 186 16.40 20.75 -4.95
CA LEU A 186 16.70 21.76 -3.93
C LEU A 186 15.43 22.05 -3.14
N ARG A 187 15.50 22.02 -1.81
CA ARG A 187 14.35 22.26 -0.93
C ARG A 187 14.63 23.46 -0.02
N LEU A 188 13.61 24.28 0.19
CA LEU A 188 13.60 25.29 1.24
C LEU A 188 13.14 24.63 2.54
N VAL A 189 13.87 24.84 3.63
CA VAL A 189 13.50 24.39 4.97
C VAL A 189 12.77 25.51 5.68
N LEU A 190 11.51 25.26 6.01
CA LEU A 190 10.66 26.16 6.79
C LEU A 190 10.95 25.94 8.28
N ARG A 191 11.09 27.04 9.02
CA ARG A 191 11.35 27.01 10.46
C ARG A 191 10.32 27.88 11.16
N GLU A 192 9.74 27.35 12.24
CA GLU A 192 8.85 28.14 13.09
C GLU A 192 9.67 29.21 13.86
N SER A 193 9.32 30.48 13.69
CA SER A 193 9.97 31.60 14.39
C SER A 193 9.43 31.74 15.82
N ARG A 194 10.31 31.99 16.80
CA ARG A 194 9.92 32.16 18.22
C ARG A 194 9.65 33.63 18.62
N GLU A 195 9.76 34.59 17.70
CA GLU A 195 9.78 36.03 18.02
C GLU A 195 8.41 36.67 18.35
N LEU A 196 7.30 35.93 18.42
CA LEU A 196 5.97 36.49 18.75
C LEU A 196 5.49 36.22 20.18
N ARG A 197 6.43 36.11 21.14
CA ARG A 197 6.11 35.96 22.57
C ARG A 197 6.76 37.06 23.41
N ASP A 198 6.20 38.27 23.37
CA ASP A 198 5.93 39.02 24.59
C ASP A 198 5.09 40.28 24.30
N GLU A 199 3.77 40.19 24.49
CA GLU A 199 2.92 41.37 24.68
C GLU A 199 2.00 41.09 25.87
N ARG A 200 2.60 41.04 27.07
CA ARG A 200 2.02 41.46 28.36
C ARG A 200 2.91 40.99 29.52
N GLN A 201 4.02 41.69 29.75
CA GLN A 201 4.58 41.88 31.08
C GLN A 201 5.18 43.29 31.16
N GLU A 202 4.91 43.96 32.28
CA GLU A 202 5.25 45.35 32.58
C GLU A 202 6.78 45.60 32.66
N PRO A 203 7.22 46.88 32.60
CA PRO A 203 8.59 47.22 32.21
C PRO A 203 9.54 47.22 33.42
N GLU A 204 10.69 46.57 33.27
CA GLU A 204 11.88 46.95 34.03
C GLU A 204 13.11 47.13 33.11
N GLU A 205 13.68 48.31 33.30
CA GLU A 205 15.00 48.85 32.97
C GLU A 205 15.55 48.86 31.54
N LYS A 206 15.94 50.08 31.17
CA LYS A 206 16.63 50.47 29.94
C LYS A 206 18.03 49.89 29.92
N ASP A 207 18.37 49.20 28.84
CA ASP A 207 19.74 49.16 28.35
C ASP A 207 19.73 49.50 26.86
N GLU A 208 20.43 50.56 26.50
CA GLU A 208 20.40 51.16 25.17
C GLU A 208 21.34 50.42 24.20
N GLY A 209 20.80 50.00 23.05
CA GLY A 209 21.53 49.95 21.79
C GLY A 209 22.19 48.62 21.39
N VAL A 210 21.42 47.71 20.76
CA VAL A 210 21.96 46.79 19.73
C VAL A 210 20.89 46.55 18.65
N SER A 211 21.29 46.71 17.40
CA SER A 211 20.52 46.48 16.17
C SER A 211 19.90 45.08 16.07
N SER A 212 18.72 45.03 15.46
CA SER A 212 17.96 43.85 15.05
C SER A 212 18.82 42.78 14.35
N GLY A 213 19.12 41.72 15.09
CA GLY A 213 19.62 40.45 14.59
C GLY A 213 19.18 39.40 15.60
N SER A 214 18.34 38.45 15.17
CA SER A 214 17.75 37.42 16.03
C SER A 214 18.86 36.68 16.79
N ARG A 215 19.00 36.94 18.09
CA ARG A 215 19.93 36.21 18.97
C ARG A 215 19.34 34.84 19.27
N LEU A 216 19.86 33.82 18.59
CA LEU A 216 19.55 32.40 18.82
C LEU A 216 20.41 31.81 19.97
N SER A 217 20.60 32.57 21.06
CA SER A 217 21.54 32.21 22.14
C SER A 217 20.94 31.39 23.29
N SER A 218 19.78 30.75 23.11
CA SER A 218 19.33 29.69 24.02
C SER A 218 18.57 28.60 23.25
N LEU A 219 19.28 27.53 22.91
CA LEU A 219 18.69 26.27 22.42
C LEU A 219 17.96 25.58 23.58
N ASP A 220 16.81 26.15 23.94
CA ASP A 220 15.85 25.60 24.89
C ASP A 220 15.57 24.12 24.56
N SER A 221 15.44 23.28 25.58
CA SER A 221 15.36 21.79 25.51
C SER A 221 14.11 21.23 24.79
N ARG A 222 13.31 22.06 24.13
CA ARG A 222 12.06 21.66 23.45
C ARG A 222 12.27 21.43 21.95
N PRO A 223 11.62 20.42 21.34
CA PRO A 223 11.66 20.19 19.89
C PRO A 223 11.11 21.39 19.11
N PHE A 224 11.76 21.78 18.01
CA PHE A 224 11.29 22.80 17.07
C PHE A 224 10.40 22.18 15.99
N ASN A 225 9.30 22.83 15.62
CA ASN A 225 8.55 22.46 14.43
C ASN A 225 9.26 23.00 13.19
N GLY A 226 9.20 22.25 12.11
CA GLY A 226 9.79 22.62 10.84
C GLY A 226 8.99 22.10 9.67
N GLY A 227 9.47 22.38 8.47
CA GLY A 227 8.91 21.82 7.26
C GLY A 227 9.86 21.97 6.09
N SER A 228 9.45 21.47 4.93
CA SER A 228 10.18 21.67 3.70
C SER A 228 9.25 21.84 2.52
N ILE A 229 9.72 22.57 1.53
CA ILE A 229 9.06 22.68 0.23
C ILE A 229 10.09 22.55 -0.88
N GLU A 230 9.73 21.83 -1.94
CA GLU A 230 10.56 21.73 -3.14
C GLU A 230 10.59 23.06 -3.89
N LEU A 231 11.79 23.56 -4.18
CA LEU A 231 11.95 24.66 -5.14
C LEU A 231 11.89 24.06 -6.55
N PRO A 232 11.20 24.71 -7.51
CA PRO A 232 10.97 24.16 -8.86
C PRO A 232 12.22 24.25 -9.74
N LEU A 233 13.30 23.60 -9.30
CA LEU A 233 14.59 23.50 -9.95
C LEU A 233 14.92 22.02 -10.15
N SER A 234 15.59 21.71 -11.25
CA SER A 234 16.06 20.35 -11.54
C SER A 234 17.56 20.37 -11.81
N PHE A 235 18.23 19.31 -11.40
CA PHE A 235 19.70 19.21 -11.44
C PHE A 235 20.12 17.95 -12.19
N ALA A 236 21.29 18.01 -12.84
CA ALA A 236 21.74 16.94 -13.73
C ALA A 236 22.28 15.70 -12.99
N SER A 237 22.69 15.90 -11.73
CA SER A 237 23.24 14.88 -10.84
C SER A 237 22.72 15.07 -9.42
N GLY A 238 22.89 14.07 -8.56
CA GLY A 238 22.46 14.11 -7.18
C GLY A 238 23.23 15.19 -6.42
N ILE A 239 22.54 16.25 -5.99
CA ILE A 239 23.20 17.41 -5.40
C ILE A 239 23.75 17.03 -4.04
N HIS A 240 25.07 17.09 -3.93
CA HIS A 240 25.80 16.58 -2.78
C HIS A 240 26.30 17.73 -1.89
N ARG A 241 26.77 18.82 -2.53
CA ARG A 241 27.39 19.97 -1.85
C ARG A 241 26.92 21.28 -2.46
N GLY A 242 26.92 22.31 -1.63
CA GLY A 242 26.62 23.67 -2.06
C GLY A 242 27.38 24.71 -1.23
N ARG A 243 27.74 25.81 -1.88
CA ARG A 243 28.40 26.97 -1.26
C ARG A 243 27.89 28.27 -1.85
N MET A 244 27.69 29.26 -0.99
CA MET A 244 27.52 30.65 -1.39
C MET A 244 28.90 31.21 -1.74
N ASN A 245 29.06 31.73 -2.95
CA ASN A 245 30.30 32.38 -3.35
C ASN A 245 30.33 33.81 -2.77
N PRO A 246 31.32 34.15 -1.91
CA PRO A 246 31.37 35.46 -1.26
C PRO A 246 31.64 36.61 -2.23
N LYS A 247 32.18 36.34 -3.43
CA LYS A 247 32.50 37.38 -4.42
C LYS A 247 31.28 37.87 -5.19
N ASP A 248 30.39 36.97 -5.58
CA ASP A 248 29.23 37.30 -6.41
C ASP A 248 27.88 37.08 -5.72
N GLY A 249 27.88 36.51 -4.51
CA GLY A 249 26.70 36.21 -3.71
C GLY A 249 25.80 35.14 -4.33
N GLN A 250 26.30 34.32 -5.27
CA GLN A 250 25.53 33.28 -5.94
C GLN A 250 25.75 31.90 -5.31
N LEU A 251 24.77 31.00 -5.50
CA LEU A 251 24.85 29.63 -5.01
C LEU A 251 25.50 28.73 -6.07
N TYR A 252 26.55 28.03 -5.70
CA TYR A 252 27.20 27.01 -6.51
C TYR A 252 26.98 25.64 -5.89
N LEU A 253 26.59 24.69 -6.73
CA LEU A 253 26.23 23.34 -6.35
C LEU A 253 27.08 22.35 -7.14
N THR A 254 27.47 21.27 -6.47
CA THR A 254 28.05 20.11 -7.15
C THR A 254 27.36 18.84 -6.70
N GLY A 255 27.26 17.90 -7.63
CA GLY A 255 26.59 16.64 -7.44
C GLY A 255 27.30 15.51 -8.16
N LEU A 256 26.92 14.29 -7.82
CA LEU A 256 27.41 13.06 -8.42
C LEU A 256 26.29 12.03 -8.58
N LYS A 257 26.51 10.98 -9.36
CA LYS A 257 25.60 9.84 -9.48
C LYS A 257 26.11 8.65 -8.67
N GLY A 258 25.22 8.03 -7.90
CA GLY A 258 25.52 6.90 -7.02
C GLY A 258 24.24 6.31 -6.44
N TRP A 259 24.29 5.87 -5.18
CA TRP A 259 23.25 5.03 -4.56
C TRP A 259 21.84 5.63 -4.66
N VAL A 260 20.94 4.90 -5.31
CA VAL A 260 19.49 5.18 -5.41
C VAL A 260 19.22 6.67 -5.73
N SER A 261 19.74 7.17 -6.85
CA SER A 261 19.53 8.57 -7.29
C SER A 261 18.80 8.63 -8.63
N SER A 262 18.00 9.69 -8.82
CA SER A 262 17.36 10.06 -10.10
C SER A 262 18.33 10.74 -11.09
N ALA A 263 19.61 10.84 -10.74
CA ALA A 263 20.65 11.52 -11.50
C ALA A 263 20.84 10.97 -12.92
N VAL A 264 20.93 11.89 -13.89
CA VAL A 264 21.19 11.58 -15.29
C VAL A 264 22.69 11.47 -15.56
N ASN A 265 23.46 12.43 -15.05
CA ASN A 265 24.90 12.55 -15.28
C ASN A 265 25.71 12.10 -14.07
N ASP A 266 26.92 11.61 -14.29
CA ASP A 266 27.83 11.16 -13.23
C ASP A 266 28.31 12.29 -12.31
N GLY A 267 28.32 13.54 -12.78
CA GLY A 267 28.62 14.70 -11.96
C GLY A 267 28.10 16.00 -12.55
N CYS A 268 27.97 17.02 -11.70
CA CYS A 268 27.59 18.35 -12.13
C CYS A 268 28.32 19.45 -11.32
N PHE A 269 28.52 20.60 -11.95
CA PHE A 269 28.85 21.87 -11.31
C PHE A 269 27.89 22.92 -11.84
N GLN A 270 26.99 23.41 -11.00
CA GLN A 270 25.84 24.24 -11.41
C GLN A 270 25.76 25.49 -10.55
N ARG A 271 25.38 26.62 -11.17
CA ARG A 271 25.16 27.89 -10.48
C ARG A 271 23.68 28.22 -10.45
N VAL A 272 23.14 28.45 -9.26
CA VAL A 272 21.77 28.92 -9.03
C VAL A 272 21.80 30.42 -8.75
N ARG A 273 20.89 31.15 -9.40
CA ARG A 273 20.78 32.60 -9.25
C ARG A 273 19.33 33.03 -9.09
N TYR A 274 19.08 33.90 -8.13
CA TYR A 274 17.79 34.60 -8.04
C TYR A 274 17.78 35.78 -9.02
N VAL A 275 16.74 35.86 -9.86
CA VAL A 275 16.64 36.84 -10.95
C VAL A 275 15.49 37.83 -10.79
N GLY A 276 14.65 37.67 -9.76
CA GLY A 276 13.52 38.57 -9.45
C GLY A 276 12.43 38.67 -10.54
N ARG A 277 12.39 37.71 -11.47
CA ARG A 277 11.43 37.62 -12.59
C ARG A 277 11.26 36.16 -13.00
N GLU A 278 10.14 35.82 -13.65
CA GLU A 278 9.86 34.46 -14.13
C GLU A 278 11.05 33.82 -14.84
N SER A 279 11.40 32.57 -14.47
CA SER A 279 12.47 31.87 -15.15
C SER A 279 12.05 31.56 -16.57
N ARG A 280 12.75 32.13 -17.54
CA ARG A 280 12.76 31.60 -18.91
C ARG A 280 13.76 30.46 -18.92
N GLU A 281 13.29 29.23 -19.09
CA GLU A 281 14.15 28.15 -19.55
C GLU A 281 14.69 28.58 -20.92
N ARG A 282 15.93 29.05 -20.99
CA ARG A 282 16.66 29.06 -22.25
C ARG A 282 17.32 27.70 -22.33
N SER A 283 16.86 26.87 -23.27
CA SER A 283 17.59 25.72 -23.74
C SER A 283 19.05 26.11 -23.94
N VAL A 284 19.95 25.40 -23.26
CA VAL A 284 21.39 25.52 -23.48
C VAL A 284 21.64 24.99 -24.89
N GLU A 285 21.57 25.86 -25.90
CA GLU A 285 22.26 25.60 -27.15
C GLU A 285 23.74 25.44 -26.80
N ARG A 286 24.24 24.21 -26.92
CA ARG A 286 25.67 23.94 -26.90
C ARG A 286 26.29 24.80 -27.99
N GLN A 287 27.06 25.82 -27.62
CA GLN A 287 28.12 26.28 -28.50
C GLN A 287 29.11 25.13 -28.62
N GLU A 288 29.09 24.44 -29.76
CA GLU A 288 30.17 23.55 -30.14
C GLU A 288 31.48 24.37 -30.19
N PRO A 289 32.61 23.82 -29.72
CA PRO A 289 33.89 24.50 -29.85
C PRO A 289 34.26 24.59 -31.33
N GLU A 290 34.55 25.81 -31.81
CA GLU A 290 35.13 26.05 -33.12
C GLU A 290 36.36 25.16 -33.33
N LYS A 291 36.22 24.14 -34.19
CA LYS A 291 37.36 23.43 -34.75
C LYS A 291 37.95 24.30 -35.84
N THR A 292 39.08 24.92 -35.55
CA THR A 292 40.02 25.40 -36.56
C THR A 292 40.65 24.19 -37.23
N ASP A 293 40.31 23.92 -38.48
CA ASP A 293 41.22 23.36 -39.48
C ASP A 293 40.62 23.53 -40.88
N ALA A 294 41.22 24.44 -41.66
CA ALA A 294 41.06 24.50 -43.12
C ALA A 294 42.06 23.49 -43.75
N PRO A 295 41.78 22.88 -44.93
CA PRO A 295 41.84 23.63 -46.18
C PRO A 295 40.92 23.19 -47.36
N VAL A 296 40.53 24.19 -48.17
CA VAL A 296 40.57 24.24 -49.66
C VAL A 296 39.74 23.21 -50.48
N ARG A 297 38.66 23.62 -51.19
CA ARG A 297 38.60 24.13 -52.60
C ARG A 297 37.17 24.09 -53.23
N ARG A 298 36.80 25.23 -53.85
CA ARG A 298 36.03 25.48 -55.11
C ARG A 298 34.62 24.88 -55.35
N GLY A 299 33.69 25.79 -55.69
CA GLY A 299 32.62 25.54 -56.67
C GLY A 299 31.31 26.30 -56.42
N SER A 300 31.10 27.42 -57.11
CA SER A 300 29.86 28.23 -57.17
C SER A 300 28.79 27.57 -58.10
N PRO A 301 27.66 28.23 -58.46
CA PRO A 301 26.38 28.35 -57.72
C PRO A 301 25.16 27.88 -58.57
N ASP A 302 23.96 27.71 -57.98
CA ASP A 302 22.66 28.26 -58.48
C ASP A 302 21.44 27.82 -57.64
N PRO A 303 20.24 28.42 -57.78
CA PRO A 303 19.42 28.85 -56.65
C PRO A 303 17.99 28.29 -56.68
N ALA A 304 17.16 28.84 -55.79
CA ALA A 304 15.69 28.80 -55.77
C ALA A 304 15.03 27.51 -55.26
N GLU A 305 14.45 27.62 -54.05
CA GLU A 305 12.99 27.58 -53.88
C GLU A 305 12.61 27.97 -52.44
N THR A 306 11.91 29.09 -52.29
CA THR A 306 10.95 29.35 -51.19
C THR A 306 9.58 28.88 -51.70
N PRO A 307 8.65 28.33 -50.88
CA PRO A 307 8.07 28.96 -49.68
C PRO A 307 7.84 27.96 -48.52
N ASP A 308 7.65 28.31 -47.25
CA ASP A 308 6.44 28.91 -46.68
C ASP A 308 6.71 29.09 -45.18
N ARG A 309 6.70 30.33 -44.67
CA ARG A 309 6.85 30.61 -43.23
C ARG A 309 5.48 30.49 -42.56
N ARG A 310 5.14 29.28 -42.12
CA ARG A 310 4.27 29.11 -40.96
C ARG A 310 5.14 29.13 -39.71
N SER A 311 4.99 30.19 -38.93
CA SER A 311 5.55 30.30 -37.59
C SER A 311 5.21 29.03 -36.79
N PRO A 312 6.19 28.26 -36.28
CA PRO A 312 5.89 27.28 -35.27
C PRO A 312 5.43 28.06 -34.04
N SER A 313 4.18 27.85 -33.66
CA SER A 313 3.64 28.23 -32.36
C SER A 313 4.66 27.83 -31.30
N SER A 314 5.15 28.81 -30.52
CA SER A 314 5.97 28.53 -29.35
C SER A 314 5.26 27.48 -28.49
N PRO A 315 5.95 26.43 -28.02
CA PRO A 315 5.36 25.52 -27.06
C PRO A 315 4.89 26.34 -25.85
N ALA A 316 3.64 26.16 -25.47
CA ALA A 316 3.10 26.77 -24.26
C ALA A 316 4.01 26.38 -23.07
N LEU A 317 4.51 27.37 -22.35
CA LEU A 317 5.24 27.19 -21.09
C LEU A 317 4.39 26.34 -20.14
N ASP A 318 5.01 25.37 -19.46
CA ASP A 318 4.35 24.64 -18.36
C ASP A 318 3.87 25.68 -17.32
N PRO A 319 2.57 25.74 -16.99
CA PRO A 319 2.06 26.69 -16.00
C PRO A 319 2.75 26.56 -14.63
N ARG A 320 3.38 25.42 -14.31
CA ARG A 320 4.21 25.26 -13.09
C ARG A 320 5.48 26.11 -13.08
N LEU A 321 6.00 26.52 -14.25
CA LEU A 321 7.15 27.42 -14.35
C LEU A 321 6.80 28.89 -14.03
N SER A 322 5.50 29.22 -13.90
CA SER A 322 5.03 30.55 -13.46
C SER A 322 5.10 30.76 -11.94
N THR A 323 5.45 29.72 -11.17
CA THR A 323 5.35 29.69 -9.69
C THR A 323 6.60 30.13 -8.92
N LEU A 324 7.70 30.46 -9.61
CA LEU A 324 8.98 30.78 -8.96
C LEU A 324 8.98 32.01 -8.04
N ASP A 325 7.92 32.83 -8.09
CA ASP A 325 7.83 34.05 -7.30
C ASP A 325 6.90 33.92 -6.07
N SER A 326 6.15 32.80 -5.93
CA SER A 326 5.12 32.65 -4.88
C SER A 326 5.07 31.25 -4.26
N PHE A 327 5.61 31.12 -3.05
CA PHE A 327 5.65 29.87 -2.26
C PHE A 327 5.60 30.18 -0.75
N PRO A 328 5.23 29.20 0.12
CA PRO A 328 5.37 29.30 1.57
C PRO A 328 6.82 29.60 1.96
N LEU A 329 7.01 30.69 2.70
CA LEU A 329 8.31 31.12 3.23
C LEU A 329 8.44 30.86 4.73
N ALA A 330 7.32 30.82 5.45
CA ALA A 330 7.30 30.59 6.89
C ALA A 330 6.08 29.78 7.32
N MET A 331 6.19 29.18 8.49
CA MET A 331 5.12 28.44 9.15
C MET A 331 5.01 28.81 10.62
N GLN A 332 3.81 28.71 11.17
CA GLN A 332 3.55 28.80 12.60
C GLN A 332 2.51 27.75 13.00
N THR A 333 2.72 27.08 14.13
CA THR A 333 1.80 26.09 14.69
C THR A 333 0.97 26.74 15.79
N TYR A 334 -0.31 26.38 15.86
CA TYR A 334 -1.24 26.75 16.92
C TYR A 334 -1.92 25.48 17.44
N ARG A 335 -2.49 25.54 18.64
CA ARG A 335 -3.25 24.43 19.21
C ARG A 335 -4.45 24.00 18.35
N ASN A 336 -5.03 24.94 17.62
CA ASN A 336 -6.20 24.74 16.76
C ASN A 336 -5.88 24.80 15.26
N GLY A 337 -4.62 24.76 14.84
CA GLY A 337 -4.30 24.85 13.42
C GLY A 337 -2.85 25.19 13.10
N ILE A 338 -2.61 25.47 11.82
CA ILE A 338 -1.31 25.90 11.32
C ILE A 338 -1.48 27.13 10.44
N ALA A 339 -0.51 28.04 10.46
CA ALA A 339 -0.44 29.18 9.58
C ALA A 339 0.73 29.02 8.61
N LEU A 340 0.49 29.28 7.33
CA LEU A 340 1.49 29.29 6.26
C LEU A 340 1.56 30.68 5.64
N THR A 341 2.74 31.30 5.66
CA THR A 341 2.97 32.64 5.09
C THR A 341 3.63 32.52 3.74
N PHE A 342 3.00 33.10 2.71
CA PHE A 342 3.47 33.06 1.32
C PHE A 342 4.31 34.30 0.98
N THR A 343 5.23 34.17 0.01
CA THR A 343 6.06 35.29 -0.45
C THR A 343 5.26 36.41 -1.15
N ARG A 344 4.05 36.13 -1.65
CA ARG A 344 3.17 37.09 -2.33
C ARG A 344 1.73 37.06 -1.79
N PRO A 345 0.98 38.18 -1.93
CA PRO A 345 -0.43 38.22 -1.58
C PRO A 345 -1.28 37.22 -2.38
N LEU A 346 -2.27 36.64 -1.71
CA LEU A 346 -3.20 35.64 -2.24
C LEU A 346 -4.58 36.25 -2.51
N GLN A 347 -5.29 35.68 -3.49
CA GLN A 347 -6.70 35.98 -3.69
C GLN A 347 -7.53 35.36 -2.56
N ARG A 348 -8.38 36.17 -1.93
CA ARG A 348 -9.15 35.78 -0.73
C ARG A 348 -10.09 34.60 -0.99
N GLU A 349 -10.85 34.61 -2.07
CA GLU A 349 -11.83 33.57 -2.35
C GLU A 349 -11.17 32.20 -2.52
N ALA A 350 -10.01 32.14 -3.20
CA ALA A 350 -9.26 30.91 -3.39
C ALA A 350 -8.58 30.42 -2.10
N ALA A 351 -8.07 31.36 -1.29
CA ALA A 351 -7.35 31.07 -0.04
C ALA A 351 -8.27 30.71 1.15
N GLU A 352 -9.51 31.19 1.16
CA GLU A 352 -10.49 30.90 2.21
C GLU A 352 -11.36 29.68 1.90
N ASP A 353 -11.24 29.08 0.71
CA ASP A 353 -11.91 27.82 0.36
C ASP A 353 -11.13 26.62 0.95
N PRO A 354 -11.68 25.88 1.94
CA PRO A 354 -11.02 24.69 2.49
C PRO A 354 -10.79 23.59 1.44
N SER A 355 -11.57 23.59 0.34
CA SER A 355 -11.42 22.66 -0.78
C SER A 355 -10.12 22.87 -1.57
N SER A 356 -9.50 24.05 -1.43
CA SER A 356 -8.21 24.40 -2.03
C SER A 356 -7.02 23.72 -1.34
N TYR A 357 -7.24 23.05 -0.21
CA TYR A 357 -6.21 22.38 0.59
C TYR A 357 -6.53 20.89 0.71
N GLN A 358 -5.51 20.04 0.61
CA GLN A 358 -5.59 18.61 0.88
C GLN A 358 -4.45 18.25 1.84
N LEU A 359 -4.81 17.68 3.00
CA LEU A 359 -3.84 17.37 4.04
C LEU A 359 -3.78 15.86 4.29
N GLU A 360 -2.57 15.33 4.38
CA GLU A 360 -2.30 13.95 4.78
C GLU A 360 -1.33 13.95 5.96
N ALA A 361 -1.58 13.13 6.98
CA ALA A 361 -0.73 13.02 8.16
C ALA A 361 -0.27 11.58 8.43
N TRP A 362 1.01 11.40 8.76
CA TRP A 362 1.58 10.12 9.18
C TRP A 362 2.76 10.28 10.15
N ASN A 363 2.99 9.21 10.91
CA ASN A 363 4.09 9.04 11.85
C ASN A 363 4.99 7.87 11.44
N TYR A 364 6.19 7.85 11.98
CA TYR A 364 7.16 6.79 11.77
C TYR A 364 7.45 6.00 13.05
N LYS A 365 7.76 4.72 12.88
CA LYS A 365 8.14 3.82 13.96
C LYS A 365 9.65 3.70 14.04
N TRP A 366 10.21 4.09 15.18
CA TRP A 366 11.62 3.88 15.50
C TRP A 366 11.87 2.42 15.90
N SER A 367 12.68 1.70 15.12
CA SER A 367 12.96 0.28 15.32
C SER A 367 14.25 -0.17 14.61
N ALA A 368 14.72 -1.38 14.90
CA ALA A 368 15.85 -2.00 14.21
C ALA A 368 15.59 -2.36 12.74
N ALA A 369 14.33 -2.27 12.27
CA ALA A 369 14.01 -2.54 10.87
C ALA A 369 14.61 -1.45 9.95
N TYR A 370 14.88 -1.82 8.69
CA TYR A 370 15.29 -0.85 7.68
C TYR A 370 14.13 0.10 7.36
N GLY A 371 14.25 1.36 7.81
CA GLY A 371 13.22 2.39 7.64
C GLY A 371 11.94 2.07 8.40
N SER A 372 10.88 2.82 8.10
CA SER A 372 9.56 2.64 8.68
C SER A 372 8.48 2.72 7.61
N PRO A 373 7.45 1.83 7.66
CA PRO A 373 6.16 2.14 7.07
C PRO A 373 5.63 3.47 7.61
N GLU A 374 4.70 4.08 6.88
CA GLU A 374 3.96 5.25 7.35
C GLU A 374 2.82 4.78 8.25
N TYR A 375 2.64 5.37 9.43
CA TYR A 375 1.61 5.00 10.40
C TYR A 375 0.63 6.14 10.65
N LYS A 376 -0.66 5.83 10.81
CA LYS A 376 -1.69 6.85 11.04
C LYS A 376 -1.55 7.49 12.44
N PRO A 377 -1.55 8.83 12.57
CA PRO A 377 -1.52 9.49 13.86
C PRO A 377 -2.79 9.26 14.70
N SER A 378 -3.94 9.07 14.05
CA SER A 378 -5.23 8.76 14.69
C SER A 378 -5.29 7.35 15.28
N ALA A 379 -4.52 6.41 14.73
CA ALA A 379 -4.47 5.00 15.13
C ALA A 379 -3.01 4.50 15.16
N PRO A 380 -2.27 4.79 16.25
CA PRO A 380 -0.87 4.40 16.39
C PRO A 380 -0.69 2.89 16.21
N GLY A 381 0.23 2.48 15.33
CA GLY A 381 0.49 1.08 14.98
C GLY A 381 -0.20 0.61 13.69
N GLN A 382 -1.15 1.39 13.17
CA GLN A 382 -1.81 1.08 11.91
C GLN A 382 -1.09 1.75 10.72
N VAL A 383 -0.55 0.94 9.78
CA VAL A 383 0.12 1.44 8.57
C VAL A 383 -0.86 2.21 7.67
N GLY A 384 -0.46 3.36 7.14
CA GLY A 384 -1.22 4.25 6.27
C GLY A 384 -1.09 5.71 6.67
N ARG A 385 -1.86 6.59 6.00
CA ARG A 385 -1.97 8.02 6.28
C ARG A 385 -3.38 8.36 6.76
N ASP A 386 -3.51 9.38 7.59
CA ASP A 386 -4.78 10.04 7.86
C ASP A 386 -5.04 11.10 6.79
N GLU A 387 -6.23 11.09 6.21
CA GLU A 387 -6.73 12.26 5.50
C GLU A 387 -7.22 13.27 6.55
N VAL A 388 -6.65 14.47 6.53
CA VAL A 388 -6.99 15.53 7.48
C VAL A 388 -7.82 16.58 6.74
N GLU A 389 -9.04 16.82 7.23
CA GLU A 389 -9.91 17.85 6.68
C GLU A 389 -9.79 19.14 7.51
N PRO A 390 -9.38 20.26 6.90
CA PRO A 390 -9.41 21.55 7.57
C PRO A 390 -10.86 21.96 7.83
N LYS A 391 -11.16 22.33 9.07
CA LYS A 391 -12.47 22.84 9.46
C LYS A 391 -12.79 24.16 8.76
N SER A 392 -11.76 24.99 8.55
CA SER A 392 -11.81 26.17 7.71
C SER A 392 -10.41 26.59 7.26
N ALA A 393 -10.36 27.43 6.24
CA ALA A 393 -9.17 28.17 5.85
C ALA A 393 -9.47 29.67 5.99
N THR A 394 -8.53 30.45 6.52
CA THR A 394 -8.72 31.90 6.70
C THR A 394 -7.50 32.66 6.24
N LEU A 395 -7.68 33.58 5.29
CA LEU A 395 -6.64 34.50 4.85
C LEU A 395 -6.57 35.67 5.83
N LEU A 396 -5.45 35.79 6.53
CA LEU A 396 -5.22 36.83 7.54
C LEU A 396 -5.08 38.23 6.90
N GLU A 397 -5.04 39.26 7.74
CA GLU A 397 -5.04 40.67 7.34
C GLU A 397 -3.84 41.08 6.48
N ASP A 398 -2.72 40.35 6.55
CA ASP A 398 -1.53 40.57 5.73
C ASP A 398 -1.71 40.15 4.26
N ASN A 399 -2.85 39.53 3.93
CA ASN A 399 -3.20 38.92 2.64
C ASN A 399 -2.17 37.88 2.15
N ARG A 400 -1.27 37.40 3.00
CA ARG A 400 -0.19 36.46 2.66
C ARG A 400 -0.21 35.21 3.52
N THR A 401 -0.79 35.28 4.69
CA THR A 401 -0.81 34.18 5.65
C THR A 401 -2.18 33.51 5.64
N VAL A 402 -2.19 32.21 5.36
CA VAL A 402 -3.39 31.38 5.47
C VAL A 402 -3.32 30.58 6.76
N PHE A 403 -4.34 30.70 7.60
CA PHE A 403 -4.55 29.82 8.74
C PHE A 403 -5.50 28.68 8.37
N LEU A 404 -5.02 27.44 8.53
CA LEU A 404 -5.83 26.23 8.40
C LEU A 404 -6.27 25.79 9.79
N GLU A 405 -7.58 25.85 10.07
CA GLU A 405 -8.14 25.40 11.34
C GLU A 405 -8.20 23.87 11.35
N LEU A 406 -7.44 23.26 12.25
CA LEU A 406 -7.29 21.80 12.38
C LEU A 406 -7.56 21.44 13.85
N PRO A 407 -8.78 20.97 14.18
CA PRO A 407 -9.09 20.62 15.56
C PRO A 407 -8.27 19.40 16.01
N ASN A 408 -7.86 19.40 17.27
CA ASN A 408 -7.16 18.29 17.91
C ASN A 408 -5.78 17.94 17.30
N LEU A 409 -5.00 18.96 16.89
CA LEU A 409 -3.62 18.76 16.44
C LEU A 409 -2.80 18.02 17.52
N LYS A 410 -2.12 16.96 17.10
CA LYS A 410 -1.15 16.21 17.91
C LYS A 410 0.23 16.33 17.27
N PRO A 411 1.32 15.96 17.98
CA PRO A 411 2.61 15.79 17.32
C PRO A 411 2.49 14.81 16.15
N ILE A 412 3.03 15.22 15.00
CA ILE A 412 2.94 14.52 13.72
C ILE A 412 4.33 14.59 13.08
N ASP A 413 4.92 13.44 12.74
CA ASP A 413 6.22 13.39 12.08
C ASP A 413 6.13 14.01 10.68
N GLN A 414 5.05 13.73 9.94
CA GLN A 414 4.81 14.35 8.64
C GLN A 414 3.35 14.73 8.39
N LEU A 415 3.13 16.02 8.14
CA LEU A 415 1.89 16.63 7.68
C LEU A 415 2.13 17.23 6.29
N ALA A 416 1.67 16.55 5.25
CA ALA A 416 1.72 17.07 3.88
C ALA A 416 0.50 17.96 3.63
N VAL A 417 0.72 19.21 3.25
CA VAL A 417 -0.31 20.19 2.88
C VAL A 417 -0.15 20.49 1.40
N SER A 418 -0.99 19.86 0.58
CA SER A 418 -1.10 20.17 -0.85
C SER A 418 -2.12 21.27 -1.05
N TYR A 419 -1.82 22.27 -1.87
CA TYR A 419 -2.71 23.40 -2.10
C TYR A 419 -2.81 23.77 -3.58
N THR A 420 -3.96 24.31 -3.97
CA THR A 420 -4.21 24.94 -5.28
C THR A 420 -4.82 26.32 -5.04
N LEU A 421 -3.99 27.36 -5.12
CA LEU A 421 -4.35 28.73 -4.78
C LEU A 421 -4.17 29.68 -5.97
N LEU A 422 -4.65 30.91 -5.80
CA LEU A 422 -4.43 32.01 -6.72
C LEU A 422 -3.73 33.15 -5.97
N THR A 423 -2.73 33.76 -6.59
CA THR A 423 -2.22 35.07 -6.16
C THR A 423 -3.24 36.16 -6.45
N GLU A 424 -3.06 37.34 -5.85
CA GLU A 424 -3.92 38.51 -6.13
C GLU A 424 -3.92 38.90 -7.63
N ASP A 425 -2.81 38.68 -8.35
CA ASP A 425 -2.70 38.84 -9.81
C ASP A 425 -3.20 37.62 -10.61
N SER A 426 -4.01 36.74 -9.99
CA SER A 426 -4.67 35.58 -10.59
C SER A 426 -3.72 34.52 -11.18
N LYS A 427 -2.48 34.44 -10.69
CA LYS A 427 -1.56 33.35 -11.06
C LYS A 427 -1.80 32.12 -10.18
N ALA A 428 -1.82 30.95 -10.80
CA ALA A 428 -2.03 29.68 -10.11
C ALA A 428 -0.79 29.24 -9.31
N LEU A 429 -1.03 28.78 -8.08
CA LEU A 429 -0.04 28.21 -7.18
C LEU A 429 -0.47 26.80 -6.82
N GLU A 430 0.30 25.80 -7.26
CA GLU A 430 0.03 24.40 -6.94
C GLU A 430 1.31 23.68 -6.52
N GLN A 431 1.39 23.35 -5.23
CA GLN A 431 2.54 22.67 -4.61
C GLN A 431 2.13 21.93 -3.33
N THR A 432 3.04 21.12 -2.80
CA THR A 432 2.91 20.47 -1.50
C THR A 432 4.02 20.93 -0.58
N VAL A 433 3.65 21.43 0.59
CA VAL A 433 4.59 21.67 1.70
C VAL A 433 4.48 20.52 2.70
N THR A 434 5.60 19.99 3.17
CA THR A 434 5.62 18.92 4.17
C THR A 434 6.12 19.47 5.50
N LEU A 435 5.35 19.29 6.57
CA LEU A 435 5.63 19.84 7.88
C LEU A 435 5.94 18.70 8.88
N THR A 436 6.83 18.94 9.82
CA THR A 436 7.09 18.09 10.98
C THR A 436 6.70 18.86 12.23
N LEU A 437 5.68 18.36 12.91
CA LEU A 437 5.09 18.97 14.09
C LEU A 437 5.56 18.18 15.32
N ASN A 438 6.76 18.50 15.81
CA ASN A 438 7.31 17.85 16.99
C ASN A 438 6.59 18.24 18.29
N SER A 439 6.01 19.44 18.38
CA SER A 439 5.25 19.88 19.55
C SER A 439 4.13 20.86 19.19
N ILE A 440 3.01 20.76 19.91
CA ILE A 440 1.86 21.65 19.69
C ILE A 440 1.85 22.74 20.78
N PRO A 441 1.96 24.03 20.44
CA PRO A 441 1.96 25.08 21.43
C PRO A 441 0.56 25.26 22.05
N GLY A 442 0.51 25.83 23.26
CA GLY A 442 -0.77 26.13 23.93
C GLY A 442 -1.54 27.31 23.32
N THR A 443 -0.90 28.11 22.46
CA THR A 443 -1.49 29.29 21.81
C THR A 443 -2.58 28.88 20.82
N VAL A 444 -3.72 29.59 20.82
CA VAL A 444 -4.88 29.33 19.96
C VAL A 444 -5.10 30.55 19.05
N MET A 445 -5.39 30.33 17.77
CA MET A 445 -5.81 31.40 16.86
C MET A 445 -7.17 31.96 17.33
N PRO A 446 -7.30 33.27 17.60
CA PRO A 446 -8.53 33.85 18.14
C PRO A 446 -9.74 33.64 17.24
N GLU A 447 -10.90 33.30 17.83
CA GLU A 447 -12.16 33.07 17.08
C GLU A 447 -12.55 34.26 16.19
N ARG A 448 -12.27 35.50 16.63
CA ARG A 448 -12.53 36.73 15.85
C ARG A 448 -11.75 36.81 14.52
N SER A 449 -10.67 36.04 14.41
CA SER A 449 -9.79 36.00 13.24
C SER A 449 -10.12 34.84 12.31
N LEU A 450 -11.13 34.03 12.61
CA LEU A 450 -11.51 32.85 11.84
C LEU A 450 -12.71 33.12 10.94
N HIS A 451 -12.58 32.80 9.67
CA HIS A 451 -13.67 32.77 8.70
C HIS A 451 -14.05 31.31 8.44
N ARG A 452 -15.23 30.90 8.91
CA ARG A 452 -15.74 29.53 8.69
C ARG A 452 -16.87 29.56 7.66
N PRO A 453 -16.77 28.79 6.56
CA PRO A 453 -17.91 28.62 5.66
C PRO A 453 -19.06 27.92 6.42
N LYS A 454 -20.31 28.25 6.06
CA LYS A 454 -21.47 27.52 6.57
C LYS A 454 -21.46 26.10 5.97
N VAL A 455 -21.13 25.10 6.78
CA VAL A 455 -21.24 23.69 6.38
C VAL A 455 -22.73 23.31 6.38
N ASP A 456 -23.21 22.77 5.26
CA ASP A 456 -24.56 22.23 5.16
C ASP A 456 -24.68 20.94 6.00
N ALA A 457 -25.53 20.96 7.03
CA ALA A 457 -25.78 19.80 7.89
C ALA A 457 -26.25 18.56 7.11
N ALA A 458 -26.92 18.76 5.96
CA ALA A 458 -27.36 17.66 5.11
C ALA A 458 -26.19 16.94 4.42
N SER A 459 -25.10 17.66 4.11
CA SER A 459 -23.89 17.10 3.48
C SER A 459 -23.09 16.25 4.48
N ALA A 460 -22.94 16.73 5.73
CA ALA A 460 -22.29 15.98 6.80
C ALA A 460 -23.04 14.68 7.13
N ALA A 461 -24.37 14.74 7.26
CA ALA A 461 -25.21 13.57 7.51
C ALA A 461 -25.23 12.57 6.33
N LEU A 462 -24.98 13.02 5.10
CA LEU A 462 -24.79 12.13 3.95
C LEU A 462 -23.44 11.41 4.06
N GLN A 463 -22.36 12.12 4.37
CA GLN A 463 -21.02 11.54 4.46
C GLN A 463 -20.93 10.42 5.51
N GLU A 464 -21.60 10.57 6.66
CA GLU A 464 -21.62 9.56 7.73
C GLU A 464 -22.35 8.25 7.36
N ARG A 465 -23.30 8.28 6.42
CA ARG A 465 -24.10 7.09 6.03
C ARG A 465 -23.62 6.39 4.77
N LEU A 466 -22.74 7.00 3.99
CA LEU A 466 -22.20 6.43 2.76
C LEU A 466 -21.37 5.17 3.05
N VAL A 467 -21.56 4.12 2.25
CA VAL A 467 -20.77 2.89 2.31
C VAL A 467 -19.98 2.68 1.01
N PRO A 468 -18.80 2.02 1.04
CA PRO A 468 -18.00 1.80 -0.16
C PRO A 468 -18.74 1.06 -1.28
N GLY A 469 -18.44 1.41 -2.52
CA GLY A 469 -18.96 0.78 -3.74
C GLY A 469 -20.03 1.59 -4.47
N VAL A 470 -20.68 0.95 -5.44
CA VAL A 470 -21.72 1.51 -6.31
C VAL A 470 -22.98 0.65 -6.25
N GLU A 471 -24.13 1.28 -6.34
CA GLU A 471 -25.41 0.60 -6.43
C GLU A 471 -25.86 0.49 -7.89
N ILE A 472 -26.18 -0.73 -8.33
CA ILE A 472 -26.62 -1.05 -9.69
C ILE A 472 -28.08 -1.48 -9.69
N HIS A 473 -28.87 -0.83 -10.51
CA HIS A 473 -30.28 -1.09 -10.74
C HIS A 473 -30.49 -1.73 -12.11
N LEU A 474 -31.08 -2.92 -12.11
CA LEU A 474 -31.55 -3.59 -13.32
C LEU A 474 -33.07 -3.40 -13.49
N PRO A 475 -33.54 -3.04 -14.70
CA PRO A 475 -34.96 -3.01 -15.03
C PRO A 475 -35.64 -4.34 -14.67
N ASN A 476 -36.79 -4.27 -14.01
CA ASN A 476 -37.63 -5.43 -13.63
C ASN A 476 -37.05 -6.35 -12.53
N THR A 477 -36.03 -5.90 -11.79
CA THR A 477 -35.59 -6.55 -10.55
C THR A 477 -36.04 -5.70 -9.36
N THR A 478 -36.45 -6.35 -8.27
CA THR A 478 -36.90 -5.65 -7.05
C THR A 478 -35.75 -5.23 -6.14
N SER A 479 -34.52 -5.65 -6.47
CA SER A 479 -33.38 -5.60 -5.55
C SER A 479 -32.14 -5.06 -6.28
N PRO A 480 -31.63 -3.88 -5.90
CA PRO A 480 -30.38 -3.36 -6.47
C PRO A 480 -29.19 -4.26 -6.08
N MET A 481 -28.18 -4.32 -6.94
CA MET A 481 -26.93 -5.03 -6.71
C MET A 481 -25.85 -4.04 -6.27
N THR A 482 -25.08 -4.38 -5.24
CA THR A 482 -23.91 -3.57 -4.84
C THR A 482 -22.65 -4.11 -5.50
N ARG A 483 -21.81 -3.23 -6.05
CA ARG A 483 -20.49 -3.58 -6.58
C ARG A 483 -19.40 -2.75 -5.93
N ARG A 484 -18.20 -3.35 -5.88
CA ARG A 484 -16.98 -2.71 -5.38
C ARG A 484 -16.46 -1.61 -6.31
N LEU A 485 -16.58 -1.81 -7.63
CA LEU A 485 -16.12 -0.89 -8.65
C LEU A 485 -17.27 -0.51 -9.58
N MET A 486 -17.14 0.64 -10.25
CA MET A 486 -17.99 1.00 -11.37
C MET A 486 -17.52 0.31 -12.66
N ALA A 487 -17.48 -1.02 -12.61
CA ALA A 487 -17.02 -1.90 -13.67
C ALA A 487 -17.68 -3.28 -13.57
N TRP A 488 -17.90 -3.96 -14.69
CA TRP A 488 -18.45 -5.31 -14.75
C TRP A 488 -18.24 -5.99 -16.12
N THR A 489 -18.22 -7.33 -16.12
CA THR A 489 -18.33 -8.17 -17.31
C THR A 489 -19.35 -9.30 -17.06
N TRP A 490 -20.50 -9.26 -17.74
CA TRP A 490 -21.59 -10.24 -17.59
C TRP A 490 -21.90 -10.95 -18.91
N VAL A 491 -22.17 -12.25 -18.83
CA VAL A 491 -22.49 -13.10 -20.00
C VAL A 491 -23.72 -13.94 -19.67
N ASN A 492 -24.72 -13.90 -20.54
CA ASN A 492 -26.02 -14.58 -20.45
C ASN A 492 -26.88 -14.26 -19.21
N VAL A 493 -26.58 -13.19 -18.47
CA VAL A 493 -27.30 -12.83 -17.22
C VAL A 493 -28.49 -11.89 -17.46
N LEU A 494 -28.51 -11.16 -18.58
CA LEU A 494 -29.41 -10.03 -18.82
C LEU A 494 -30.63 -10.37 -19.68
N GLU A 495 -31.31 -11.49 -19.39
CA GLU A 495 -32.56 -11.82 -20.07
C GLU A 495 -33.57 -10.66 -19.93
N ASN A 496 -33.93 -10.04 -21.06
CA ASN A 496 -34.85 -8.91 -21.15
C ASN A 496 -34.37 -7.56 -20.56
N THR A 497 -33.08 -7.41 -20.24
CA THR A 497 -32.50 -6.12 -19.82
C THR A 497 -31.75 -5.46 -20.99
N ARG A 498 -31.98 -4.15 -21.18
CA ARG A 498 -31.32 -3.34 -22.23
C ARG A 498 -30.59 -2.11 -21.70
N GLU A 499 -30.86 -1.72 -20.46
CA GLU A 499 -30.28 -0.57 -19.78
C GLU A 499 -29.87 -1.01 -18.38
N ILE A 500 -28.67 -0.64 -17.96
CA ILE A 500 -28.15 -0.81 -16.61
C ILE A 500 -27.94 0.59 -16.04
N ARG A 501 -28.47 0.86 -14.85
CA ARG A 501 -28.25 2.14 -14.16
C ARG A 501 -27.36 1.91 -12.94
N ALA A 502 -26.29 2.66 -12.82
CA ALA A 502 -25.40 2.62 -11.65
C ALA A 502 -25.33 4.00 -10.99
N THR A 503 -25.49 4.07 -9.67
CA THR A 503 -25.50 5.33 -8.90
C THR A 503 -24.49 5.25 -7.77
N ALA A 504 -23.69 6.31 -7.64
CA ALA A 504 -22.67 6.43 -6.62
C ALA A 504 -22.33 7.89 -6.32
N TYR A 505 -21.47 8.08 -5.33
CA TYR A 505 -20.79 9.29 -4.96
C TYR A 505 -19.29 9.07 -5.11
N LEU A 506 -18.64 9.95 -5.87
CA LEU A 506 -17.19 10.01 -5.95
C LEU A 506 -16.69 10.99 -4.89
N ARG A 507 -15.80 10.54 -4.01
CA ARG A 507 -15.03 11.41 -3.13
C ARG A 507 -13.87 11.98 -3.92
N ILE A 508 -14.02 13.22 -4.35
CA ILE A 508 -13.00 13.93 -5.11
C ILE A 508 -11.90 14.37 -4.14
N PRO A 509 -10.67 13.84 -4.28
CA PRO A 509 -9.61 14.08 -3.30
C PRO A 509 -9.09 15.52 -3.33
N ALA A 510 -9.16 16.17 -4.49
CA ALA A 510 -8.74 17.55 -4.66
C ALA A 510 -9.52 18.27 -5.77
N THR A 511 -9.76 19.56 -5.57
CA THR A 511 -10.34 20.43 -6.60
C THR A 511 -9.40 20.48 -7.81
N GLY A 512 -9.90 20.21 -9.01
CA GLY A 512 -9.06 20.11 -10.20
C GLY A 512 -9.79 19.77 -11.49
N GLN A 513 -9.02 19.59 -12.56
CA GLN A 513 -9.52 19.11 -13.84
C GLN A 513 -9.48 17.58 -13.87
N TYR A 514 -10.63 16.97 -14.12
CA TYR A 514 -10.79 15.53 -14.28
C TYR A 514 -11.24 15.22 -15.70
N ARG A 515 -10.81 14.09 -16.22
CA ARG A 515 -11.28 13.55 -17.50
C ARG A 515 -11.89 12.18 -17.26
N PHE A 516 -13.15 12.00 -17.66
CA PHE A 516 -13.83 10.71 -17.61
C PHE A 516 -13.92 10.08 -18.99
N ASN A 517 -13.76 8.76 -19.05
CA ASN A 517 -13.97 7.95 -20.24
C ASN A 517 -14.58 6.61 -19.81
N ALA A 518 -15.03 5.77 -20.74
CA ALA A 518 -15.43 4.42 -20.40
C ALA A 518 -15.10 3.43 -21.52
N GLU A 519 -14.69 2.23 -21.10
CA GLU A 519 -14.67 1.06 -21.97
C GLU A 519 -16.05 0.40 -21.89
N VAL A 520 -16.78 0.34 -23.00
CA VAL A 520 -18.18 -0.10 -23.04
C VAL A 520 -18.44 -0.95 -24.28
N ASP A 521 -19.32 -1.96 -24.16
CA ASP A 521 -19.71 -2.81 -25.29
C ASP A 521 -20.60 -2.11 -26.34
N ARG A 522 -21.34 -1.06 -25.95
CA ARG A 522 -22.28 -0.36 -26.84
C ARG A 522 -22.33 1.15 -26.61
N ALA A 523 -22.99 1.61 -25.56
CA ALA A 523 -23.11 3.04 -25.28
C ALA A 523 -23.34 3.27 -23.79
N ALA A 524 -22.81 4.35 -23.24
CA ALA A 524 -23.13 4.78 -21.88
C ALA A 524 -23.26 6.30 -21.79
N THR A 525 -23.98 6.76 -20.77
CA THR A 525 -24.00 8.16 -20.36
C THR A 525 -23.58 8.27 -18.90
N LEU A 526 -22.92 9.38 -18.58
CA LEU A 526 -22.50 9.75 -17.24
C LEU A 526 -23.15 11.08 -16.87
N GLU A 527 -23.92 11.07 -15.80
CA GLU A 527 -24.51 12.25 -15.21
C GLU A 527 -23.67 12.68 -14.00
N ILE A 528 -23.18 13.92 -14.01
CA ILE A 528 -22.42 14.54 -12.91
C ILE A 528 -23.03 15.90 -12.63
N ASN A 529 -23.42 16.17 -11.37
CA ASN A 529 -24.01 17.45 -10.95
C ASN A 529 -25.19 17.89 -11.85
N GLY A 530 -26.05 16.95 -12.24
CA GLY A 530 -27.22 17.19 -13.10
C GLY A 530 -26.92 17.45 -14.58
N ARG A 531 -25.64 17.34 -15.00
CA ARG A 531 -25.23 17.44 -16.41
C ARG A 531 -24.92 16.04 -16.95
N THR A 532 -25.51 15.70 -18.08
CA THR A 532 -25.33 14.39 -18.73
C THR A 532 -24.32 14.47 -19.86
N PHE A 533 -23.39 13.53 -19.88
CA PHE A 533 -22.33 13.38 -20.87
C PHE A 533 -22.44 12.00 -21.52
N SER A 534 -22.09 11.90 -22.79
CA SER A 534 -21.94 10.60 -23.46
C SER A 534 -20.56 10.02 -23.16
N LEU A 535 -20.49 8.72 -22.92
CA LEU A 535 -19.26 7.96 -22.74
C LEU A 535 -19.08 6.99 -23.91
N GLY A 536 -17.88 6.94 -24.51
CA GLY A 536 -17.52 5.97 -25.55
C GLY A 536 -16.63 6.50 -26.68
N GLU A 537 -15.83 5.57 -27.21
CA GLU A 537 -14.91 5.53 -28.36
C GLU A 537 -14.00 6.70 -28.78
N LYS A 538 -14.19 7.99 -28.51
CA LYS A 538 -13.14 8.99 -28.92
C LYS A 538 -12.85 10.19 -28.02
N ASP A 539 -13.78 10.67 -27.21
CA ASP A 539 -13.55 11.91 -26.48
C ASP A 539 -13.63 11.72 -24.97
N ASP A 540 -12.58 12.18 -24.28
CA ASP A 540 -12.63 12.34 -22.84
C ASP A 540 -13.66 13.42 -22.49
N VAL A 541 -14.33 13.25 -21.36
CA VAL A 541 -15.25 14.25 -20.80
C VAL A 541 -14.47 15.09 -19.79
N PRO A 542 -13.93 16.27 -20.17
CA PRO A 542 -13.28 17.15 -19.21
C PRO A 542 -14.33 17.83 -18.32
N ILE A 543 -14.11 17.76 -17.01
CA ILE A 543 -14.95 18.43 -16.02
C ILE A 543 -14.09 18.94 -14.87
N ARG A 544 -14.37 20.17 -14.44
CA ARG A 544 -13.80 20.71 -13.21
C ARG A 544 -14.66 20.23 -12.05
N LEU A 545 -14.05 19.51 -11.11
CA LEU A 545 -14.72 19.04 -9.89
C LEU A 545 -14.08 19.71 -8.68
N SER A 546 -14.92 20.03 -7.69
CA SER A 546 -14.46 20.49 -6.38
C SER A 546 -14.18 19.29 -5.48
N ARG A 547 -13.23 19.43 -4.54
CA ARG A 547 -12.99 18.46 -3.48
C ARG A 547 -14.30 18.17 -2.72
N GLY A 548 -14.49 16.92 -2.33
CA GLY A 548 -15.68 16.45 -1.60
C GLY A 548 -16.54 15.49 -2.41
N LEU A 549 -17.78 15.28 -1.97
CA LEU A 549 -18.68 14.28 -2.55
C LEU A 549 -19.35 14.82 -3.82
N THR A 550 -19.08 14.15 -4.94
CA THR A 550 -19.73 14.40 -6.23
C THR A 550 -20.63 13.23 -6.58
N ARG A 551 -21.94 13.47 -6.73
CA ARG A 551 -22.87 12.44 -7.17
C ARG A 551 -22.67 12.12 -8.65
N VAL A 552 -22.60 10.83 -8.97
CA VAL A 552 -22.48 10.33 -10.33
C VAL A 552 -23.56 9.28 -10.62
N THR A 553 -24.13 9.31 -11.81
CA THR A 553 -25.05 8.27 -12.30
C THR A 553 -24.65 7.84 -13.70
N VAL A 554 -24.40 6.56 -13.88
CA VAL A 554 -24.12 5.96 -15.18
C VAL A 554 -25.37 5.27 -15.70
N ARG A 555 -25.69 5.47 -16.97
CA ARG A 555 -26.66 4.64 -17.70
C ARG A 555 -25.95 3.97 -18.85
N HIS A 556 -25.89 2.65 -18.81
CA HIS A 556 -25.20 1.84 -19.80
C HIS A 556 -26.21 1.03 -20.60
N LEU A 557 -26.24 1.24 -21.92
CA LEU A 557 -26.98 0.42 -22.85
C LEU A 557 -26.11 -0.78 -23.21
N THR A 558 -26.72 -1.96 -23.15
CA THR A 558 -26.00 -3.22 -23.34
C THR A 558 -26.68 -4.10 -24.39
N THR A 559 -26.06 -5.23 -24.73
CA THR A 559 -26.69 -6.26 -25.56
C THR A 559 -27.62 -7.12 -24.69
N ARG A 560 -28.65 -7.73 -25.29
CA ARG A 560 -29.57 -8.65 -24.55
C ARG A 560 -28.86 -9.88 -23.94
N ARG A 561 -27.58 -10.12 -24.27
CA ARG A 561 -26.85 -11.34 -23.89
C ARG A 561 -25.64 -11.07 -23.02
N SER A 562 -24.89 -10.01 -23.24
CA SER A 562 -23.68 -9.71 -22.46
C SER A 562 -23.52 -8.21 -22.25
N SER A 563 -22.87 -7.83 -21.15
CA SER A 563 -22.51 -6.44 -20.82
C SER A 563 -21.05 -6.37 -20.39
N HIS A 564 -20.34 -5.35 -20.88
CA HIS A 564 -19.00 -5.02 -20.45
C HIS A 564 -18.91 -3.51 -20.27
N PHE A 565 -18.44 -3.08 -19.10
CA PHE A 565 -18.35 -1.67 -18.74
C PHE A 565 -17.20 -1.43 -17.77
N ARG A 566 -16.45 -0.35 -17.96
CA ARG A 566 -15.48 0.20 -17.00
C ARG A 566 -15.50 1.72 -17.06
N LEU A 567 -15.78 2.38 -15.93
CA LEU A 567 -15.61 3.83 -15.84
C LEU A 567 -14.14 4.15 -15.57
N LEU A 568 -13.52 4.89 -16.48
CA LEU A 568 -12.15 5.36 -16.38
C LEU A 568 -12.12 6.84 -16.01
N TRP A 569 -11.11 7.22 -15.22
CA TRP A 569 -10.85 8.61 -14.88
C TRP A 569 -9.34 8.91 -14.89
N GLU A 570 -9.01 10.18 -15.08
CA GLU A 570 -7.64 10.68 -14.94
C GLU A 570 -7.66 12.14 -14.47
N SER A 571 -6.52 12.58 -13.92
CA SER A 571 -6.24 13.98 -13.64
C SER A 571 -4.81 14.31 -14.06
N ASP A 572 -4.39 15.54 -13.84
CA ASP A 572 -2.98 15.93 -13.88
C ASP A 572 -2.11 15.29 -12.78
N ARG A 573 -2.73 14.79 -11.71
CA ARG A 573 -2.04 14.18 -10.55
C ARG A 573 -1.92 12.66 -10.63
N PHE A 574 -2.70 11.99 -11.48
CA PHE A 574 -2.65 10.54 -11.64
C PHE A 574 -2.98 10.08 -13.06
N PRO A 575 -2.38 8.97 -13.54
CA PRO A 575 -2.62 8.44 -14.88
C PRO A 575 -4.03 7.83 -14.98
N ARG A 576 -4.48 7.61 -16.23
CA ARG A 576 -5.75 6.94 -16.52
C ARG A 576 -5.86 5.58 -15.84
N GLU A 577 -6.96 5.39 -15.12
CA GLU A 577 -7.28 4.14 -14.43
C GLU A 577 -8.79 3.99 -14.28
N ALA A 578 -9.24 2.79 -13.90
CA ALA A 578 -10.61 2.61 -13.43
C ALA A 578 -10.83 3.39 -12.13
N VAL A 579 -12.02 3.95 -11.93
CA VAL A 579 -12.36 4.66 -10.68
C VAL A 579 -12.11 3.72 -9.49
N PRO A 580 -11.20 4.07 -8.57
CA PRO A 580 -10.76 3.16 -7.54
C PRO A 580 -11.80 3.01 -6.43
N PRO A 581 -11.77 1.89 -5.68
CA PRO A 581 -12.81 1.56 -4.72
C PRO A 581 -12.81 2.47 -3.49
N HIS A 582 -11.67 3.09 -3.13
CA HIS A 582 -11.53 3.98 -1.98
C HIS A 582 -12.11 5.39 -2.21
N VAL A 583 -12.46 5.75 -3.44
CA VAL A 583 -13.15 7.02 -3.75
C VAL A 583 -14.61 6.83 -4.12
N LEU A 584 -15.10 5.60 -4.15
CA LEU A 584 -16.42 5.25 -4.69
C LEU A 584 -17.34 4.79 -3.55
N PHE A 585 -18.45 5.49 -3.36
CA PHE A 585 -19.40 5.22 -2.28
C PHE A 585 -20.85 5.26 -2.78
N HIS A 586 -21.77 4.61 -2.07
CA HIS A 586 -23.21 4.71 -2.33
C HIS A 586 -23.98 4.89 -1.01
N ASP A 587 -25.18 5.42 -1.10
CA ASP A 587 -26.09 5.57 0.04
C ASP A 587 -26.91 4.28 0.16
N PRO A 588 -26.74 3.47 1.23
CA PRO A 588 -27.40 2.18 1.36
C PRO A 588 -28.92 2.28 1.66
N HIS A 589 -29.44 3.49 1.84
CA HIS A 589 -30.86 3.81 2.05
C HIS A 589 -31.52 4.42 0.81
N GLU A 590 -30.73 4.75 -0.20
CA GLU A 590 -31.22 5.19 -1.49
C GLU A 590 -32.00 4.03 -2.13
N GLY A 591 -33.32 4.19 -2.33
CA GLY A 591 -34.21 3.10 -2.77
C GLY A 591 -35.16 2.53 -1.69
N GLY A 592 -35.06 2.99 -0.43
CA GLY A 592 -36.04 2.68 0.62
C GLY A 592 -36.05 1.21 1.09
N GLU A 593 -37.22 0.68 1.46
CA GLU A 593 -37.36 -0.71 1.95
C GLU A 593 -36.82 -1.78 0.98
N ALA A 594 -36.82 -1.50 -0.33
CA ALA A 594 -36.32 -2.42 -1.36
C ALA A 594 -34.81 -2.70 -1.26
N ALA A 595 -34.01 -1.72 -0.82
CA ALA A 595 -32.57 -1.87 -0.63
C ALA A 595 -32.25 -2.76 0.59
N GLY A 596 -33.02 -2.62 1.68
CA GLY A 596 -32.91 -3.49 2.85
C GLY A 596 -33.27 -4.95 2.56
N GLN A 597 -34.31 -5.18 1.77
CA GLN A 597 -34.74 -6.51 1.30
C GLN A 597 -33.67 -7.17 0.40
N SER A 598 -32.98 -6.39 -0.44
CA SER A 598 -31.87 -6.90 -1.29
C SER A 598 -30.74 -7.53 -0.47
N ARG A 599 -30.31 -6.88 0.62
CA ARG A 599 -29.20 -7.37 1.46
C ARG A 599 -29.54 -8.68 2.18
N SER A 600 -30.72 -8.73 2.79
CA SER A 600 -31.23 -9.92 3.45
C SER A 600 -31.43 -11.07 2.46
N PHE A 601 -31.90 -10.79 1.24
CA PHE A 601 -31.97 -11.77 0.15
C PHE A 601 -30.60 -12.38 -0.20
N LEU A 602 -29.55 -11.56 -0.38
CA LEU A 602 -28.20 -12.05 -0.72
C LEU A 602 -27.59 -12.89 0.42
N GLN A 603 -27.80 -12.48 1.68
CA GLN A 603 -27.39 -13.25 2.85
C GLN A 603 -28.12 -14.60 2.91
N GLY A 604 -29.43 -14.60 2.72
CA GLY A 604 -30.25 -15.82 2.71
C GLY A 604 -29.82 -16.80 1.63
N ARG A 605 -29.45 -16.29 0.45
CA ARG A 605 -28.90 -17.08 -0.65
C ARG A 605 -27.58 -17.74 -0.29
N ALA A 606 -26.65 -16.98 0.31
CA ALA A 606 -25.36 -17.50 0.73
C ALA A 606 -25.52 -18.64 1.74
N LEU A 607 -26.37 -18.45 2.76
CA LEU A 607 -26.71 -19.46 3.74
C LEU A 607 -27.36 -20.71 3.09
N PHE A 608 -28.27 -20.51 2.13
CA PHE A 608 -28.89 -21.61 1.39
C PHE A 608 -27.85 -22.48 0.64
N ALA A 609 -26.81 -21.86 0.07
CA ALA A 609 -25.73 -22.55 -0.60
C ALA A 609 -24.75 -23.23 0.38
N GLU A 610 -24.36 -22.55 1.46
CA GLU A 610 -23.42 -23.03 2.47
C GLU A 610 -23.95 -24.22 3.26
N HIS A 611 -25.25 -24.26 3.53
CA HIS A 611 -25.91 -25.38 4.22
C HIS A 611 -26.44 -26.48 3.29
N HIS A 612 -26.06 -26.44 1.99
CA HIS A 612 -26.42 -27.43 0.99
C HIS A 612 -27.93 -27.67 0.82
N CYS A 613 -28.76 -26.65 1.06
CA CYS A 613 -30.21 -26.76 0.95
C CYS A 613 -30.65 -27.23 -0.44
N ALA A 614 -29.89 -26.86 -1.48
CA ALA A 614 -30.09 -27.26 -2.87
C ALA A 614 -30.01 -28.78 -3.13
N ARG A 615 -29.51 -29.59 -2.18
CA ARG A 615 -29.46 -31.06 -2.31
C ARG A 615 -30.81 -31.74 -2.12
N CYS A 616 -31.69 -31.14 -1.34
CA CYS A 616 -33.06 -31.64 -1.12
C CYS A 616 -34.11 -30.71 -1.74
N HIS A 617 -33.79 -29.42 -1.93
CA HIS A 617 -34.72 -28.41 -2.40
C HIS A 617 -34.40 -27.87 -3.79
N VAL A 618 -35.40 -27.85 -4.68
CA VAL A 618 -35.30 -27.14 -5.97
C VAL A 618 -35.27 -25.64 -5.71
N HIS A 619 -34.24 -24.97 -6.20
CA HIS A 619 -34.12 -23.52 -6.16
C HIS A 619 -34.82 -22.83 -7.35
N TRP A 620 -35.21 -23.55 -8.42
CA TRP A 620 -35.95 -22.98 -9.56
C TRP A 620 -36.94 -23.93 -10.25
N PRO A 621 -38.20 -23.52 -10.55
CA PRO A 621 -39.16 -24.36 -11.28
C PRO A 621 -38.61 -24.87 -12.63
N GLY A 622 -38.64 -26.19 -12.86
CA GLY A 622 -38.20 -26.81 -14.12
C GLY A 622 -36.72 -27.20 -14.21
N THR A 623 -35.91 -26.97 -13.16
CA THR A 623 -34.59 -27.60 -13.03
C THR A 623 -34.75 -29.03 -12.49
N VAL A 624 -34.61 -30.03 -13.35
CA VAL A 624 -34.69 -31.46 -13.00
C VAL A 624 -33.31 -32.08 -13.18
N GLY A 625 -32.83 -32.84 -12.20
CA GLY A 625 -31.65 -33.70 -12.36
C GLY A 625 -30.32 -33.19 -11.79
N GLY A 626 -30.30 -32.51 -10.64
CA GLY A 626 -29.07 -32.39 -9.83
C GLY A 626 -27.90 -31.59 -10.42
N VAL A 627 -28.06 -30.95 -11.59
CA VAL A 627 -27.05 -30.04 -12.14
C VAL A 627 -27.17 -28.70 -11.40
N VAL A 628 -26.33 -28.52 -10.39
CA VAL A 628 -26.09 -27.19 -9.81
C VAL A 628 -25.59 -26.28 -10.94
N PRO A 629 -26.29 -25.17 -11.25
CA PRO A 629 -25.84 -24.23 -12.27
C PRO A 629 -24.37 -23.88 -12.07
N GLU A 630 -23.62 -23.68 -13.16
CA GLU A 630 -22.23 -23.22 -13.10
C GLU A 630 -22.08 -21.92 -12.28
N THR A 631 -23.18 -21.16 -12.21
CA THR A 631 -23.38 -19.92 -11.46
C THR A 631 -23.64 -20.10 -9.95
N LEU A 632 -23.63 -21.33 -9.40
CA LEU A 632 -23.75 -21.57 -7.96
C LEU A 632 -22.64 -22.53 -7.47
N ALA A 633 -21.38 -22.19 -7.78
CA ALA A 633 -20.19 -22.97 -7.43
C ALA A 633 -20.13 -23.33 -5.92
N GLU A 634 -20.65 -22.44 -5.08
CA GLU A 634 -20.84 -22.62 -3.64
C GLU A 634 -21.72 -23.83 -3.26
N ALA A 635 -22.73 -24.21 -4.04
CA ALA A 635 -23.52 -25.42 -3.78
C ALA A 635 -22.86 -26.72 -4.29
N ARG A 636 -21.78 -26.60 -5.08
CA ARG A 636 -20.97 -27.75 -5.49
C ARG A 636 -19.99 -28.21 -4.41
N ARG A 637 -19.86 -27.45 -3.30
CA ARG A 637 -19.04 -27.71 -2.09
C ARG A 637 -19.49 -28.94 -1.26
N GLY A 638 -19.86 -30.06 -1.90
CA GLY A 638 -20.48 -31.21 -1.23
C GLY A 638 -19.81 -31.60 0.10
N ALA A 639 -20.59 -32.12 1.04
CA ALA A 639 -20.10 -32.38 2.41
C ALA A 639 -18.90 -33.35 2.42
N PRO A 640 -18.09 -33.35 3.49
CA PRO A 640 -16.93 -34.22 3.59
C PRO A 640 -17.28 -35.68 3.35
N ARG A 641 -16.46 -36.36 2.55
CA ARG A 641 -16.60 -37.80 2.32
C ARG A 641 -16.25 -38.60 3.57
N LEU A 642 -16.92 -39.73 3.74
CA LEU A 642 -16.83 -40.58 4.93
C LEU A 642 -15.94 -41.80 4.73
N ASP A 643 -15.33 -41.97 3.55
CA ASP A 643 -14.34 -43.02 3.34
C ASP A 643 -13.17 -42.87 4.33
N GLY A 644 -12.77 -44.00 4.93
CA GLY A 644 -11.71 -44.07 5.93
C GLY A 644 -11.99 -43.28 7.21
N ILE A 645 -13.22 -42.80 7.47
CA ILE A 645 -13.49 -41.97 8.65
C ILE A 645 -13.17 -42.68 9.97
N GLY A 646 -13.37 -44.00 10.05
CA GLY A 646 -13.01 -44.83 11.19
C GLY A 646 -11.49 -44.96 11.41
N SER A 647 -10.68 -44.76 10.35
CA SER A 647 -9.21 -44.70 10.43
C SER A 647 -8.69 -43.30 10.75
N ARG A 648 -9.46 -42.24 10.46
CA ARG A 648 -9.04 -40.83 10.52
C ARG A 648 -9.35 -40.17 11.87
N LEU A 649 -10.55 -40.40 12.39
CA LEU A 649 -11.10 -39.67 13.52
C LEU A 649 -11.29 -40.58 14.74
N ARG A 650 -11.21 -39.97 15.95
CA ARG A 650 -11.43 -40.69 17.20
C ARG A 650 -12.93 -40.94 17.40
N SER A 651 -13.26 -42.15 17.83
CA SER A 651 -14.64 -42.59 18.12
C SER A 651 -15.39 -41.62 19.05
N ASP A 652 -14.77 -41.24 20.18
CA ASP A 652 -15.39 -40.33 21.16
C ASP A 652 -15.69 -38.95 20.55
N TRP A 653 -14.84 -38.46 19.63
CA TRP A 653 -15.07 -37.21 18.93
C TRP A 653 -16.21 -37.33 17.91
N LEU A 654 -16.29 -38.45 17.17
CA LEU A 654 -17.39 -38.71 16.23
C LEU A 654 -18.74 -38.76 16.96
N ALA A 655 -18.79 -39.42 18.12
CA ALA A 655 -19.99 -39.46 18.96
C ALA A 655 -20.42 -38.05 19.41
N ALA A 656 -19.47 -37.25 19.90
CA ALA A 656 -19.72 -35.87 20.29
C ALA A 656 -20.18 -34.99 19.12
N TRP A 657 -19.54 -35.14 17.96
CA TRP A 657 -19.87 -34.42 16.73
C TRP A 657 -21.27 -34.75 16.21
N LEU A 658 -21.67 -36.02 16.22
CA LEU A 658 -23.02 -36.41 15.78
C LEU A 658 -24.11 -35.88 16.72
N ARG A 659 -23.80 -35.70 18.01
CA ARG A 659 -24.74 -35.22 19.03
C ARG A 659 -24.92 -33.70 18.96
N ASP A 660 -23.82 -32.94 18.90
CA ASP A 660 -23.86 -31.48 18.82
C ASP A 660 -22.64 -30.90 18.07
N PRO A 661 -22.70 -30.78 16.73
CA PRO A 661 -21.64 -30.18 15.94
C PRO A 661 -21.30 -28.73 16.34
N ALA A 662 -22.33 -27.94 16.70
CA ALA A 662 -22.18 -26.51 16.98
C ALA A 662 -21.44 -26.26 18.30
N HIS A 663 -21.61 -27.16 19.28
CA HIS A 663 -20.85 -27.12 20.53
C HIS A 663 -19.34 -27.32 20.32
N LEU A 664 -18.94 -28.21 19.40
CA LEU A 664 -17.54 -28.45 19.09
C LEU A 664 -16.95 -27.39 18.14
N ARG A 665 -17.79 -26.84 17.24
CA ARG A 665 -17.40 -25.79 16.31
C ARG A 665 -18.60 -24.88 16.03
N ALA A 666 -18.53 -23.62 16.47
CA ALA A 666 -19.65 -22.68 16.37
C ALA A 666 -20.13 -22.45 14.91
N ASP A 667 -19.22 -22.45 13.94
CA ASP A 667 -19.52 -22.28 12.50
C ASP A 667 -19.74 -23.63 11.77
N ALA A 668 -20.20 -24.66 12.48
CA ALA A 668 -20.48 -25.96 11.88
C ALA A 668 -21.67 -25.90 10.91
N THR A 669 -21.42 -26.26 9.65
CA THR A 669 -22.46 -26.38 8.61
C THR A 669 -23.25 -27.69 8.67
N MET A 670 -22.72 -28.72 9.36
CA MET A 670 -23.43 -29.97 9.60
C MET A 670 -24.55 -29.75 10.63
N PRO A 671 -25.82 -30.02 10.28
CA PRO A 671 -26.93 -29.84 11.22
C PRO A 671 -26.94 -30.93 12.28
N ARG A 672 -27.60 -30.65 13.41
CA ARG A 672 -28.06 -31.69 14.32
C ARG A 672 -29.26 -32.40 13.67
N LEU A 673 -29.09 -33.67 13.31
CA LEU A 673 -30.08 -34.38 12.47
C LEU A 673 -31.32 -34.86 13.23
N HIS A 674 -31.23 -35.09 14.55
CA HIS A 674 -32.35 -35.65 15.31
C HIS A 674 -32.21 -35.38 16.82
N GLU A 675 -33.20 -34.71 17.43
CA GLU A 675 -33.24 -34.47 18.89
C GLU A 675 -33.70 -35.69 19.70
N THR A 676 -34.38 -36.65 19.06
CA THR A 676 -35.00 -37.80 19.74
C THR A 676 -34.25 -39.12 19.52
N ALA A 677 -33.01 -39.08 19.01
CA ALA A 677 -32.21 -40.29 18.82
C ALA A 677 -31.72 -40.73 20.19
N ASN A 678 -32.10 -41.94 20.61
CA ASN A 678 -31.58 -42.50 21.85
C ASN A 678 -30.12 -42.95 21.66
N ASP A 679 -29.39 -43.10 22.76
CA ASP A 679 -27.96 -43.45 22.70
C ASP A 679 -27.69 -44.77 21.96
N ALA A 680 -28.65 -45.71 21.91
CA ALA A 680 -28.50 -46.97 21.18
C ALA A 680 -28.49 -46.78 19.66
N GLU A 681 -29.39 -45.95 19.11
CA GLU A 681 -29.39 -45.61 17.68
C GLU A 681 -28.12 -44.84 17.28
N LEU A 682 -27.66 -43.92 18.14
CA LEU A 682 -26.41 -43.20 17.91
C LEU A 682 -25.21 -44.14 17.91
N ASN A 683 -25.15 -45.09 18.84
CA ASN A 683 -24.10 -46.10 18.92
C ASN A 683 -24.11 -47.06 17.71
N ASP A 684 -25.28 -47.45 17.21
CA ASP A 684 -25.40 -48.24 15.98
C ASP A 684 -24.84 -47.47 14.77
N LEU A 685 -25.23 -46.19 14.59
CA LEU A 685 -24.72 -45.33 13.52
C LEU A 685 -23.20 -45.14 13.62
N LEU A 686 -22.69 -44.89 14.83
CA LEU A 686 -21.27 -44.76 15.09
C LEU A 686 -20.51 -46.04 14.72
N ALA A 687 -21.01 -47.22 15.10
CA ALA A 687 -20.41 -48.50 14.74
C ALA A 687 -20.31 -48.69 13.21
N HIS A 688 -21.29 -48.19 12.45
CA HIS A 688 -21.19 -48.17 10.99
C HIS A 688 -20.07 -47.24 10.49
N LEU A 689 -19.99 -46.00 10.98
CA LEU A 689 -18.93 -45.07 10.58
C LEU A 689 -17.53 -45.57 10.95
N GLU A 690 -17.38 -46.20 12.11
CA GLU A 690 -16.12 -46.82 12.55
C GLU A 690 -15.69 -48.01 11.70
N SER A 691 -16.65 -48.69 11.06
CA SER A 691 -16.38 -49.78 10.11
C SER A 691 -15.84 -49.28 8.76
N LEU A 692 -16.06 -47.99 8.43
CA LEU A 692 -15.52 -47.36 7.22
C LEU A 692 -14.04 -47.01 7.41
N ARG A 693 -13.19 -48.02 7.31
CA ARG A 693 -11.72 -47.90 7.44
C ARG A 693 -11.03 -47.87 6.10
N ASP A 694 -9.87 -47.24 6.07
CA ASP A 694 -8.92 -47.32 4.97
C ASP A 694 -7.64 -48.07 5.42
N ASP A 695 -6.91 -48.62 4.44
CA ASP A 695 -5.64 -49.32 4.65
C ASP A 695 -4.43 -48.37 4.61
N VAL A 696 -4.66 -47.05 4.71
CA VAL A 696 -3.60 -46.04 4.65
C VAL A 696 -2.91 -46.00 6.01
N PRO A 697 -1.62 -46.36 6.13
CA PRO A 697 -0.92 -46.33 7.42
C PRO A 697 -0.82 -44.90 7.95
N PRO A 698 -0.79 -44.67 9.28
CA PRO A 698 -0.47 -43.37 9.86
C PRO A 698 0.93 -42.92 9.43
N THR A 699 1.17 -41.60 9.36
CA THR A 699 2.53 -41.07 9.14
C THR A 699 3.37 -41.22 10.41
N ASP A 700 4.59 -41.74 10.26
CA ASP A 700 5.52 -41.98 11.38
C ASP A 700 6.13 -40.69 11.91
N ALA A 701 6.22 -40.54 13.23
CA ALA A 701 6.70 -39.33 13.89
C ALA A 701 8.21 -39.05 13.73
N THR A 702 8.97 -39.94 13.07
CA THR A 702 10.44 -39.86 12.96
C THR A 702 10.94 -38.74 12.05
N ALA A 703 10.09 -38.11 11.24
CA ALA A 703 10.44 -37.03 10.32
C ALA A 703 10.41 -35.62 10.96
N ALA A 704 10.17 -35.49 12.27
CA ALA A 704 9.91 -34.22 12.94
C ALA A 704 11.15 -33.42 13.39
N THR A 705 12.35 -34.02 13.42
CA THR A 705 13.50 -33.46 14.15
C THR A 705 14.78 -33.39 13.32
N ASP A 706 15.30 -32.16 13.17
CA ASP A 706 16.69 -31.85 12.86
C ASP A 706 17.27 -31.00 14.01
N ALA A 707 18.55 -31.18 14.35
CA ALA A 707 19.19 -30.48 15.47
C ALA A 707 19.26 -28.94 15.30
N ALA A 708 19.12 -28.43 14.07
CA ALA A 708 19.26 -27.00 13.74
C ALA A 708 18.01 -26.14 14.08
N ASP A 709 16.82 -26.76 14.17
CA ASP A 709 15.54 -26.03 14.28
C ASP A 709 14.94 -26.03 15.71
N GLY A 710 15.62 -26.68 16.66
CA GLY A 710 15.15 -26.84 18.04
C GLY A 710 13.99 -27.84 18.20
N PRO A 711 13.27 -27.83 19.34
CA PRO A 711 12.18 -28.78 19.58
C PRO A 711 11.03 -28.66 18.57
N PRO A 712 10.39 -29.76 18.13
CA PRO A 712 9.32 -29.73 17.10
C PRO A 712 8.17 -28.78 17.41
N VAL A 713 7.78 -28.64 18.67
CA VAL A 713 6.72 -27.73 19.12
C VAL A 713 7.12 -26.26 18.89
N THR A 714 8.37 -25.90 19.17
CA THR A 714 8.90 -24.54 18.96
C THR A 714 9.03 -24.21 17.48
N ALA A 715 9.54 -25.14 16.68
CA ALA A 715 9.60 -25.00 15.22
C ALA A 715 8.18 -24.90 14.61
N GLY A 716 7.24 -25.68 15.14
CA GLY A 716 5.83 -25.64 14.77
C GLY A 716 5.18 -24.28 15.06
N ALA A 717 5.45 -23.68 16.22
CA ALA A 717 4.96 -22.35 16.57
C ALA A 717 5.44 -21.27 15.57
N VAL A 718 6.73 -21.30 15.22
CA VAL A 718 7.29 -20.37 14.20
C VAL A 718 6.63 -20.58 12.84
N THR A 719 6.39 -21.82 12.44
CA THR A 719 5.73 -22.15 11.18
C THR A 719 4.27 -21.69 11.18
N PHE A 720 3.56 -21.84 12.31
CA PHE A 720 2.18 -21.42 12.49
C PHE A 720 2.00 -19.92 12.30
N GLU A 721 2.96 -19.11 12.77
CA GLU A 721 3.00 -17.67 12.51
C GLU A 721 3.41 -17.34 11.08
N ARG A 722 4.47 -17.97 10.55
CA ARG A 722 5.05 -17.69 9.21
C ARG A 722 4.14 -18.06 8.04
N LEU A 723 3.24 -19.02 8.23
CA LEU A 723 2.25 -19.40 7.21
C LEU A 723 0.89 -18.69 7.39
N GLY A 724 0.74 -17.87 8.43
CA GLY A 724 -0.51 -17.15 8.70
C GLY A 724 -1.62 -17.99 9.30
N CYS A 725 -1.30 -19.19 9.84
CA CYS A 725 -2.29 -20.02 10.52
C CYS A 725 -2.93 -19.27 11.70
N ILE A 726 -2.15 -18.45 12.42
CA ILE A 726 -2.61 -17.62 13.54
C ILE A 726 -3.67 -16.56 13.16
N ALA A 727 -3.73 -16.15 11.89
CA ALA A 727 -4.71 -15.17 11.41
C ALA A 727 -6.09 -15.81 11.12
N CYS A 728 -6.12 -17.13 10.95
CA CYS A 728 -7.35 -17.89 10.71
C CYS A 728 -7.77 -18.75 11.91
N HIS A 729 -6.82 -19.14 12.76
CA HIS A 729 -7.03 -20.08 13.85
C HIS A 729 -6.68 -19.52 15.23
N THR A 730 -7.52 -19.84 16.20
CA THR A 730 -7.25 -19.62 17.63
C THR A 730 -7.14 -20.96 18.36
N LEU A 731 -6.39 -21.00 19.46
CA LEU A 731 -6.27 -22.19 20.33
C LEU A 731 -7.20 -22.11 21.56
N SER A 732 -7.90 -20.99 21.71
CA SER A 732 -8.91 -20.76 22.76
C SER A 732 -10.14 -21.67 22.60
N ALA A 733 -10.86 -21.90 23.69
CA ALA A 733 -12.08 -22.71 23.69
C ALA A 733 -13.11 -22.22 22.67
N ASN A 734 -13.88 -23.15 22.08
CA ASN A 734 -14.93 -22.81 21.12
C ASN A 734 -16.00 -21.93 21.78
N GLY A 735 -16.39 -20.82 21.12
CA GLY A 735 -17.34 -19.85 21.66
C GLY A 735 -16.76 -18.84 22.66
N ALA A 736 -15.47 -18.95 23.02
CA ALA A 736 -14.77 -17.85 23.68
C ALA A 736 -14.78 -16.61 22.77
N ALA A 737 -14.91 -15.42 23.35
CA ALA A 737 -14.80 -14.18 22.60
C ALA A 737 -13.41 -14.11 21.95
N ASP A 738 -13.39 -13.99 20.62
CA ASP A 738 -12.19 -13.76 19.82
C ASP A 738 -12.46 -12.53 18.96
N GLU A 739 -11.72 -11.45 19.21
CA GLU A 739 -11.92 -10.16 18.53
C GLU A 739 -11.71 -10.27 17.00
N TRP A 740 -10.99 -11.31 16.57
CA TRP A 740 -10.63 -11.61 15.18
C TRP A 740 -11.54 -12.64 14.50
N ASN A 741 -12.55 -13.17 15.21
CA ASN A 741 -13.51 -14.16 14.73
C ASN A 741 -12.83 -15.38 14.05
N ARG A 742 -11.77 -15.94 14.66
CA ARG A 742 -10.98 -17.07 14.14
C ARG A 742 -11.60 -18.43 14.45
N VAL A 743 -11.23 -19.44 13.65
CA VAL A 743 -11.68 -20.83 13.83
C VAL A 743 -10.89 -21.50 14.95
N SER A 744 -11.57 -21.93 16.01
CA SER A 744 -10.93 -22.62 17.13
C SER A 744 -10.36 -24.00 16.75
N LEU A 745 -9.11 -24.25 17.15
CA LEU A 745 -8.42 -25.54 17.09
C LEU A 745 -8.44 -26.29 18.43
N HIS A 746 -9.19 -25.81 19.43
CA HIS A 746 -9.20 -26.35 20.79
C HIS A 746 -9.35 -27.87 20.89
N PHE A 747 -10.17 -28.47 20.02
CA PHE A 747 -10.46 -29.91 20.00
C PHE A 747 -9.58 -30.73 19.04
N ALA A 748 -8.59 -30.14 18.36
CA ALA A 748 -7.85 -30.82 17.28
C ALA A 748 -7.17 -32.13 17.75
N LYS A 749 -6.53 -32.12 18.92
CA LYS A 749 -5.93 -33.32 19.54
C LYS A 749 -6.94 -34.44 19.82
N SER A 750 -8.14 -34.07 20.26
CA SER A 750 -9.21 -35.03 20.55
C SER A 750 -9.92 -35.54 19.30
N LYS A 751 -9.78 -34.85 18.17
CA LYS A 751 -10.44 -35.14 16.90
C LYS A 751 -9.74 -36.23 16.10
N PHE A 752 -8.44 -36.07 15.88
CA PHE A 752 -7.67 -36.93 14.98
C PHE A 752 -7.10 -38.14 15.72
N GLN A 753 -7.03 -39.29 15.04
CA GLN A 753 -6.20 -40.40 15.51
C GLN A 753 -4.71 -40.03 15.41
N PRO A 754 -3.81 -40.65 16.19
CA PRO A 754 -2.37 -40.38 16.12
C PRO A 754 -1.83 -40.43 14.68
N GLY A 755 -1.05 -39.42 14.28
CA GLY A 755 -0.49 -39.28 12.93
C GLY A 755 -1.47 -38.80 11.85
N ARG A 756 -2.79 -38.81 12.08
CA ARG A 756 -3.78 -38.41 11.06
C ARG A 756 -3.90 -36.91 10.84
N LEU A 757 -3.55 -36.09 11.83
CA LEU A 757 -3.48 -34.64 11.65
C LEU A 757 -2.43 -34.26 10.61
N VAL A 758 -1.26 -34.90 10.62
CA VAL A 758 -0.19 -34.70 9.62
C VAL A 758 -0.70 -34.99 8.21
N GLN A 759 -1.40 -36.11 8.02
CA GLN A 759 -1.98 -36.47 6.72
C GLN A 759 -3.02 -35.47 6.23
N TYR A 760 -3.81 -34.92 7.15
CA TYR A 760 -4.75 -33.84 6.82
C TYR A 760 -4.00 -32.56 6.40
N LEU A 761 -2.93 -32.19 7.11
CA LEU A 761 -2.13 -31.00 6.78
C LEU A 761 -1.41 -31.13 5.43
N LEU A 762 -0.99 -32.34 5.04
CA LEU A 762 -0.35 -32.61 3.75
C LEU A 762 -1.34 -32.62 2.58
N ALA A 763 -2.61 -32.97 2.82
CA ALA A 763 -3.62 -33.09 1.77
C ALA A 763 -5.03 -32.71 2.29
N PRO A 764 -5.28 -31.43 2.63
CA PRO A 764 -6.50 -31.00 3.30
C PRO A 764 -7.77 -31.21 2.46
N HIS A 765 -7.62 -31.36 1.13
CA HIS A 765 -8.73 -31.52 0.18
C HIS A 765 -9.06 -32.98 -0.15
N ARG A 766 -8.26 -33.95 0.31
CA ARG A 766 -8.38 -35.37 -0.04
C ARG A 766 -9.79 -35.95 0.18
N HIS A 767 -10.39 -35.67 1.33
CA HIS A 767 -11.73 -36.15 1.69
C HIS A 767 -12.80 -35.06 1.60
N HIS A 768 -12.42 -33.83 1.23
CA HIS A 768 -13.33 -32.70 1.11
C HIS A 768 -12.75 -31.71 0.10
N ALA A 769 -13.06 -31.90 -1.18
CA ALA A 769 -12.51 -31.09 -2.26
C ALA A 769 -12.81 -29.58 -2.09
N GLY A 770 -13.99 -29.24 -1.54
CA GLY A 770 -14.40 -27.86 -1.21
C GLY A 770 -14.00 -27.41 0.20
N SER A 771 -12.89 -27.89 0.75
CA SER A 771 -12.42 -27.45 2.08
C SER A 771 -12.00 -25.99 2.08
N ARG A 772 -12.40 -25.27 3.15
CA ARG A 772 -11.94 -23.91 3.42
C ARG A 772 -10.48 -23.86 3.87
N MET A 773 -9.96 -24.94 4.46
CA MET A 773 -8.52 -25.06 4.78
C MET A 773 -7.75 -25.22 3.46
N PRO A 774 -6.85 -24.28 3.12
CA PRO A 774 -6.12 -24.37 1.87
C PRO A 774 -4.90 -25.28 1.97
N ASP A 775 -4.34 -25.67 0.84
CA ASP A 775 -3.13 -26.49 0.79
C ASP A 775 -1.89 -25.60 0.66
N PHE A 776 -1.02 -25.63 1.66
CA PHE A 776 0.24 -24.87 1.70
C PHE A 776 1.40 -25.59 1.02
N HIS A 777 1.16 -26.80 0.50
CA HIS A 777 2.18 -27.71 -0.03
C HIS A 777 3.30 -27.93 0.99
N LEU A 778 2.90 -28.31 2.21
CA LEU A 778 3.82 -28.57 3.31
C LEU A 778 4.71 -29.75 2.99
N SER A 779 5.97 -29.67 3.40
CA SER A 779 6.80 -30.88 3.52
C SER A 779 6.31 -31.74 4.68
N GLU A 780 6.62 -33.05 4.67
CA GLU A 780 6.30 -33.94 5.80
C GLU A 780 6.82 -33.38 7.13
N ARG A 781 8.07 -32.87 7.11
CA ARG A 781 8.72 -32.23 8.25
C ARG A 781 7.91 -31.07 8.83
N GLU A 782 7.50 -30.13 7.99
CA GLU A 782 6.68 -28.97 8.41
C GLU A 782 5.32 -29.42 8.96
N ALA A 783 4.69 -30.40 8.32
CA ALA A 783 3.41 -30.94 8.77
C ALA A 783 3.52 -31.61 10.14
N HIS A 784 4.61 -32.34 10.41
CA HIS A 784 4.90 -32.91 11.74
C HIS A 784 5.13 -31.84 12.81
N GLN A 785 5.90 -30.80 12.51
CA GLN A 785 6.16 -29.69 13.45
C GLN A 785 4.86 -28.94 13.79
N LEU A 786 4.06 -28.61 12.78
CA LEU A 786 2.75 -27.97 12.97
C LEU A 786 1.80 -28.86 13.78
N ALA A 787 1.71 -30.16 13.46
CA ALA A 787 0.87 -31.09 14.20
C ALA A 787 1.28 -31.17 15.67
N ALA A 788 2.59 -31.27 15.96
CA ALA A 788 3.11 -31.30 17.32
C ALA A 788 2.73 -30.04 18.11
N TYR A 789 2.88 -28.85 17.51
CA TYR A 789 2.47 -27.59 18.12
C TYR A 789 0.96 -27.53 18.38
N ILE A 790 0.13 -27.90 17.40
CA ILE A 790 -1.33 -27.88 17.53
C ILE A 790 -1.79 -28.86 18.61
N GLU A 791 -1.25 -30.08 18.64
CA GLU A 791 -1.62 -31.12 19.62
C GLU A 791 -1.12 -30.81 21.04
N ASP A 792 0.01 -30.11 21.17
CA ASP A 792 0.50 -29.59 22.45
C ASP A 792 -0.44 -28.53 23.02
N ARG A 793 -0.89 -27.59 22.18
CA ARG A 793 -1.71 -26.46 22.60
C ARG A 793 -3.22 -26.73 22.63
N SER A 794 -3.68 -27.80 22.00
CA SER A 794 -5.09 -28.22 22.03
C SER A 794 -5.44 -28.91 23.34
N SER A 795 -6.22 -28.23 24.20
CA SER A 795 -6.61 -28.73 25.52
C SER A 795 -8.03 -29.29 25.60
N GLY A 796 -8.83 -29.19 24.53
CA GLY A 796 -10.22 -29.64 24.51
C GLY A 796 -10.35 -31.15 24.61
N ALA A 797 -11.12 -31.61 25.60
CA ALA A 797 -11.43 -33.02 25.82
C ALA A 797 -12.92 -33.29 25.59
N VAL A 798 -13.24 -34.43 24.98
CA VAL A 798 -14.63 -34.88 24.68
C VAL A 798 -15.08 -36.04 25.59
N THR A 799 -14.33 -36.30 26.66
CA THR A 799 -14.38 -37.52 27.50
C THR A 799 -15.65 -37.69 28.35
N SER A 800 -16.55 -36.72 28.42
CA SER A 800 -17.80 -36.79 29.20
C SER A 800 -19.00 -37.40 28.46
N LEU A 801 -18.85 -37.80 27.18
CA LEU A 801 -19.97 -38.23 26.31
C LEU A 801 -20.05 -39.73 26.03
N ALA A 802 -19.30 -40.56 26.78
CA ALA A 802 -19.24 -42.02 26.57
C ALA A 802 -19.91 -42.83 27.69
N PRO A 803 -21.15 -43.32 27.47
CA PRO A 803 -21.66 -44.48 28.19
C PRO A 803 -21.98 -45.65 27.24
N ASN A 804 -21.50 -46.84 27.61
CA ASN A 804 -21.75 -48.17 27.02
C ASN A 804 -21.71 -48.32 25.48
N ARG A 805 -20.58 -48.83 24.97
CA ARG A 805 -20.21 -48.95 23.55
C ARG A 805 -20.66 -50.27 22.90
N THR A 806 -21.95 -50.57 22.88
CA THR A 806 -22.48 -51.75 22.15
C THR A 806 -23.43 -51.30 21.05
N GLY A 807 -22.90 -51.08 19.84
CA GLY A 807 -23.65 -50.79 18.62
C GLY A 807 -23.47 -51.88 17.56
N ASN A 808 -24.37 -51.95 16.59
CA ASN A 808 -24.36 -52.88 15.46
C ASN A 808 -24.24 -52.10 14.14
N ALA A 809 -23.17 -52.37 13.38
CA ALA A 809 -22.87 -51.66 12.14
C ALA A 809 -23.93 -51.82 11.04
N GLU A 810 -24.66 -52.94 10.99
CA GLU A 810 -25.71 -53.16 9.98
C GLU A 810 -26.97 -52.35 10.30
N ARG A 811 -27.35 -52.28 11.60
CA ARG A 811 -28.41 -51.36 12.05
C ARG A 811 -27.99 -49.91 11.82
N GLY A 812 -26.72 -49.59 12.07
CA GLY A 812 -26.14 -48.29 11.76
C GLY A 812 -26.22 -47.91 10.29
N ARG A 813 -25.92 -48.84 9.38
CA ARG A 813 -26.07 -48.67 7.93
C ARG A 813 -27.53 -48.36 7.55
N THR A 814 -28.47 -49.06 8.18
CA THR A 814 -29.91 -48.80 7.99
C THR A 814 -30.29 -47.40 8.48
N LEU A 815 -29.76 -46.96 9.64
CA LEU A 815 -29.95 -45.61 10.16
C LEU A 815 -29.33 -44.55 9.26
N PHE A 816 -28.15 -44.78 8.69
CA PHE A 816 -27.49 -43.88 7.75
C PHE A 816 -28.37 -43.58 6.52
N ALA A 817 -29.04 -44.61 5.99
CA ALA A 817 -30.02 -44.44 4.91
C ALA A 817 -31.31 -43.75 5.40
N LYS A 818 -31.86 -44.18 6.55
CA LYS A 818 -33.08 -43.62 7.15
C LYS A 818 -32.95 -42.12 7.45
N TRP A 819 -31.82 -41.69 7.98
CA TRP A 819 -31.51 -40.30 8.30
C TRP A 819 -30.97 -39.51 7.10
N ARG A 820 -30.98 -40.12 5.90
CA ARG A 820 -30.63 -39.48 4.63
C ARG A 820 -29.21 -38.91 4.59
N CYS A 821 -28.27 -39.45 5.39
CA CYS A 821 -26.88 -39.00 5.44
C CYS A 821 -26.21 -39.00 4.05
N GLY A 822 -26.58 -39.97 3.20
CA GLY A 822 -26.10 -40.12 1.82
C GLY A 822 -26.50 -39.00 0.83
N HIS A 823 -27.37 -38.04 1.23
CA HIS A 823 -27.71 -36.88 0.39
C HIS A 823 -26.62 -35.79 0.46
N CYS A 824 -25.86 -35.75 1.54
CA CYS A 824 -24.76 -34.81 1.74
C CYS A 824 -23.39 -35.50 1.67
N HIS A 825 -23.28 -36.69 2.28
CA HIS A 825 -22.02 -37.42 2.44
C HIS A 825 -21.92 -38.60 1.46
N ALA A 826 -20.86 -38.65 0.66
CA ALA A 826 -20.50 -39.87 -0.07
C ALA A 826 -19.70 -40.81 0.85
N ALA A 827 -20.02 -42.11 0.81
CA ALA A 827 -19.37 -43.12 1.65
C ALA A 827 -18.07 -43.67 1.03
N SER A 828 -17.87 -43.51 -0.29
CA SER A 828 -16.66 -43.89 -1.03
C SER A 828 -16.31 -42.89 -2.13
N PRO A 829 -15.07 -42.91 -2.70
CA PRO A 829 -14.69 -42.09 -3.84
C PRO A 829 -15.54 -42.31 -5.10
N THR A 830 -16.06 -43.53 -5.27
CA THR A 830 -16.85 -43.94 -6.44
C THR A 830 -18.35 -43.87 -6.18
N ASP A 831 -18.77 -43.66 -4.93
CA ASP A 831 -20.17 -43.54 -4.57
C ASP A 831 -20.73 -42.23 -5.10
N ARG A 832 -21.81 -42.34 -5.88
CA ARG A 832 -22.65 -41.18 -6.17
C ARG A 832 -23.46 -40.89 -4.91
N LEU A 833 -23.64 -39.61 -4.60
CA LEU A 833 -24.64 -39.18 -3.61
C LEU A 833 -26.00 -39.77 -3.98
N ALA A 834 -26.81 -40.07 -2.96
CA ALA A 834 -28.15 -40.61 -3.18
C ALA A 834 -28.96 -39.70 -4.12
N GLU A 835 -29.77 -40.30 -4.99
CA GLU A 835 -30.66 -39.52 -5.86
C GLU A 835 -31.61 -38.68 -5.00
N PRO A 836 -31.69 -37.37 -5.26
CA PRO A 836 -32.46 -36.48 -4.40
C PRO A 836 -33.97 -36.71 -4.53
N ASP A 837 -34.68 -36.83 -3.40
CA ASP A 837 -36.12 -36.61 -3.30
C ASP A 837 -36.38 -35.10 -3.40
N ILE A 838 -36.26 -34.59 -4.63
CA ILE A 838 -36.26 -33.16 -4.94
C ILE A 838 -37.66 -32.56 -4.68
N ARG A 839 -37.74 -31.63 -3.72
CA ARG A 839 -38.97 -30.86 -3.41
C ARG A 839 -38.79 -29.39 -3.72
N PRO A 840 -39.77 -28.65 -4.24
CA PRO A 840 -39.57 -27.22 -4.48
C PRO A 840 -39.33 -26.44 -3.18
N ALA A 841 -38.31 -25.57 -3.14
CA ALA A 841 -37.94 -24.79 -1.94
C ALA A 841 -39.11 -23.96 -1.40
N PHE A 842 -40.00 -23.51 -2.27
CA PHE A 842 -41.19 -22.71 -1.93
C PHE A 842 -42.34 -23.48 -1.26
N HIS A 843 -42.19 -24.81 -1.06
CA HIS A 843 -43.11 -25.61 -0.23
C HIS A 843 -42.66 -25.70 1.24
N ILE A 844 -41.52 -25.11 1.62
CA ILE A 844 -41.07 -25.10 3.03
C ILE A 844 -41.94 -24.09 3.81
N PRO A 845 -42.80 -24.53 4.74
CA PRO A 845 -43.63 -23.61 5.51
C PRO A 845 -42.74 -22.82 6.48
N PRO A 846 -42.80 -21.47 6.55
CA PRO A 846 -41.95 -20.68 7.45
C PRO A 846 -42.11 -21.02 8.94
N ALA A 847 -43.24 -21.62 9.31
CA ALA A 847 -43.61 -22.00 10.66
C ALA A 847 -43.33 -23.48 11.01
N HIS A 848 -42.78 -24.29 10.08
CA HIS A 848 -42.54 -25.73 10.29
C HIS A 848 -41.16 -26.17 9.75
N GLY A 849 -40.61 -27.30 10.21
CA GLY A 849 -39.32 -27.82 9.73
C GLY A 849 -38.11 -26.94 10.10
N CYS A 850 -37.06 -26.97 9.27
CA CYS A 850 -35.75 -26.31 9.56
C CYS A 850 -35.83 -24.79 9.66
N LEU A 851 -36.86 -24.16 9.10
CA LEU A 851 -37.08 -22.71 9.14
C LEU A 851 -37.99 -22.28 10.28
N ALA A 852 -38.50 -23.18 11.12
CA ALA A 852 -39.31 -22.81 12.28
C ALA A 852 -38.46 -22.07 13.33
N SER A 853 -39.07 -21.15 14.09
CA SER A 853 -38.40 -20.47 15.22
C SER A 853 -38.09 -21.41 16.38
N GLN A 854 -38.82 -22.52 16.49
CA GLN A 854 -38.51 -23.62 17.40
C GLN A 854 -38.56 -24.96 16.64
N PRO A 855 -37.56 -25.84 16.81
CA PRO A 855 -37.58 -27.16 16.21
C PRO A 855 -38.75 -27.98 16.77
N ASN A 856 -39.49 -28.66 15.89
CA ASN A 856 -40.55 -29.57 16.31
C ASN A 856 -39.94 -30.96 16.55
N PRO A 857 -39.91 -31.47 17.80
CA PRO A 857 -39.27 -32.75 18.13
C PRO A 857 -39.98 -33.97 17.51
N LYS A 858 -41.18 -33.80 16.93
CA LYS A 858 -41.92 -34.86 16.23
C LYS A 858 -41.69 -34.88 14.71
N GLN A 859 -40.93 -33.92 14.17
CA GLN A 859 -40.61 -33.85 12.74
C GLN A 859 -39.15 -34.26 12.48
N VAL A 860 -38.93 -35.12 11.48
CA VAL A 860 -37.59 -35.52 11.03
C VAL A 860 -37.05 -34.46 10.07
N ALA A 861 -36.41 -33.42 10.60
CA ALA A 861 -35.79 -32.34 9.83
C ALA A 861 -34.44 -31.92 10.46
N PRO A 862 -33.43 -31.57 9.64
CA PRO A 862 -32.15 -31.09 10.16
C PRO A 862 -32.30 -29.78 10.94
N VAL A 863 -31.67 -29.70 12.11
CA VAL A 863 -31.63 -28.50 12.95
C VAL A 863 -30.29 -27.80 12.74
N PHE A 864 -30.33 -26.62 12.11
CA PHE A 864 -29.17 -25.75 11.94
C PHE A 864 -29.11 -24.70 13.06
N ALA A 865 -27.90 -24.39 13.52
CA ALA A 865 -27.65 -23.40 14.57
C ALA A 865 -27.66 -21.96 14.03
N TRP A 866 -28.72 -21.57 13.32
CA TRP A 866 -28.89 -20.22 12.80
C TRP A 866 -29.39 -19.25 13.86
N SER A 867 -28.87 -18.04 13.83
CA SER A 867 -29.45 -16.87 14.49
C SER A 867 -30.80 -16.48 13.86
N ASP A 868 -31.60 -15.70 14.57
CA ASP A 868 -32.89 -15.22 14.05
C ASP A 868 -32.75 -14.37 12.76
N PRO A 869 -31.75 -13.48 12.63
CA PRO A 869 -31.50 -12.77 11.37
C PRO A 869 -31.17 -13.69 10.20
N GLU A 870 -30.31 -14.70 10.40
CA GLU A 870 -29.95 -15.66 9.37
C GLU A 870 -31.16 -16.49 8.92
N ARG A 871 -31.97 -16.94 9.88
CA ARG A 871 -33.22 -17.66 9.58
C ARG A 871 -34.21 -16.77 8.80
N SER A 872 -34.31 -15.49 9.15
CA SER A 872 -35.13 -14.52 8.42
C SER A 872 -34.64 -14.31 6.98
N ALA A 873 -33.33 -14.16 6.79
CA ALA A 873 -32.71 -14.00 5.49
C ALA A 873 -32.99 -15.19 4.56
N ILE A 874 -32.86 -16.43 5.06
CA ILE A 874 -33.19 -17.64 4.28
C ILE A 874 -34.67 -17.67 3.90
N ARG A 875 -35.58 -17.34 4.83
CA ARG A 875 -37.03 -17.28 4.54
C ARG A 875 -37.34 -16.27 3.45
N GLU A 876 -36.70 -15.12 3.50
CA GLU A 876 -36.84 -14.07 2.49
C GLU A 876 -36.34 -14.52 1.12
N TYR A 877 -35.15 -15.11 1.05
CA TYR A 877 -34.60 -15.70 -0.17
C TYR A 877 -35.54 -16.74 -0.79
N VAL A 878 -36.00 -17.71 0.01
CA VAL A 878 -36.91 -18.77 -0.46
C VAL A 878 -38.25 -18.17 -0.95
N SER A 879 -38.78 -17.17 -0.25
CA SER A 879 -39.99 -16.45 -0.66
C SER A 879 -39.82 -15.68 -1.98
N ALA A 880 -38.67 -15.01 -2.16
CA ALA A 880 -38.37 -14.28 -3.40
C ALA A 880 -38.23 -15.22 -4.60
N VAL A 881 -37.56 -16.37 -4.40
CA VAL A 881 -37.49 -17.46 -5.39
C VAL A 881 -38.88 -17.99 -5.73
N ALA A 882 -39.74 -18.22 -4.73
CA ALA A 882 -41.12 -18.68 -4.94
C ALA A 882 -41.94 -17.75 -5.85
N LYS A 883 -41.70 -16.45 -5.71
CA LYS A 883 -42.40 -15.38 -6.46
C LYS A 883 -41.77 -15.11 -7.84
N GLY A 884 -40.71 -15.82 -8.21
CA GLY A 884 -40.01 -15.62 -9.49
C GLY A 884 -39.22 -14.30 -9.55
N LEU A 885 -38.88 -13.72 -8.41
CA LEU A 885 -38.20 -12.42 -8.31
C LEU A 885 -36.66 -12.52 -8.31
N ALA A 886 -36.12 -13.74 -8.23
CA ALA A 886 -34.67 -14.00 -8.27
C ALA A 886 -34.19 -14.32 -9.71
N SER A 887 -32.97 -13.92 -10.07
CA SER A 887 -32.36 -14.32 -11.35
C SER A 887 -32.00 -15.80 -11.35
N LYS A 888 -32.11 -16.46 -12.51
CA LYS A 888 -31.60 -17.84 -12.73
C LYS A 888 -30.07 -17.90 -12.90
N TYR A 889 -29.45 -16.78 -13.25
CA TYR A 889 -28.03 -16.66 -13.58
C TYR A 889 -27.34 -15.71 -12.61
N GLU A 890 -26.17 -16.10 -12.09
CA GLU A 890 -25.31 -15.25 -11.27
C GLU A 890 -24.02 -14.90 -12.01
N PRO A 891 -23.71 -13.61 -12.14
CA PRO A 891 -22.38 -13.17 -12.54
C PRO A 891 -21.28 -13.67 -11.59
N ALA A 892 -20.12 -14.05 -12.12
CA ALA A 892 -18.99 -14.53 -11.30
C ALA A 892 -18.45 -13.46 -10.31
N ASP A 893 -18.53 -12.19 -10.69
CA ASP A 893 -18.18 -11.04 -9.85
C ASP A 893 -19.13 -10.86 -8.65
N ASP A 894 -20.35 -11.41 -8.68
CA ASP A 894 -21.31 -11.37 -7.56
C ASP A 894 -21.04 -12.49 -6.53
N MET A 895 -20.36 -13.55 -6.94
CA MET A 895 -19.89 -14.62 -6.03
C MET A 895 -18.58 -14.25 -5.33
N LEU A 896 -17.70 -13.52 -6.00
CA LEU A 896 -16.33 -13.27 -5.52
C LEU A 896 -16.27 -12.67 -4.10
N PRO A 897 -17.03 -11.61 -3.74
CA PRO A 897 -16.97 -11.04 -2.38
C PRO A 897 -17.31 -12.06 -1.29
N ARG A 898 -18.29 -12.93 -1.55
CA ARG A 898 -18.69 -14.01 -0.62
C ARG A 898 -17.59 -15.05 -0.46
N LEU A 899 -16.95 -15.45 -1.56
CA LEU A 899 -15.82 -16.39 -1.52
C LEU A 899 -14.61 -15.79 -0.78
N ILE A 900 -14.29 -14.52 -1.01
CA ILE A 900 -13.19 -13.83 -0.31
C ILE A 900 -13.44 -13.79 1.20
N ALA A 901 -14.69 -13.53 1.63
CA ALA A 901 -15.07 -13.59 3.03
C ALA A 901 -15.03 -15.03 3.58
N SER A 902 -15.63 -15.99 2.86
CA SER A 902 -15.73 -17.40 3.30
C SER A 902 -14.38 -18.11 3.40
N LEU A 903 -13.45 -17.80 2.50
CA LEU A 903 -12.07 -18.31 2.51
C LEU A 903 -11.13 -17.45 3.36
N ARG A 904 -11.65 -16.36 3.95
CA ARG A 904 -10.91 -15.40 4.79
C ARG A 904 -9.65 -14.88 4.09
N CYS A 905 -9.73 -14.53 2.80
CA CYS A 905 -8.56 -14.01 2.08
C CYS A 905 -7.99 -12.74 2.75
N ASN A 906 -8.84 -11.97 3.42
CA ASN A 906 -8.44 -10.77 4.17
C ASN A 906 -7.71 -11.07 5.50
N ALA A 907 -7.68 -12.34 5.95
CA ALA A 907 -6.81 -12.72 7.07
C ALA A 907 -5.34 -12.50 6.69
N CYS A 908 -4.95 -12.78 5.45
CA CYS A 908 -3.57 -12.63 4.98
C CYS A 908 -3.37 -11.41 4.08
N HIS A 909 -4.34 -11.04 3.25
CA HIS A 909 -4.17 -9.97 2.25
C HIS A 909 -4.96 -8.71 2.59
N ALA A 910 -4.38 -7.55 2.35
CA ALA A 910 -5.17 -6.32 2.27
C ALA A 910 -5.99 -6.30 0.97
N ARG A 911 -7.18 -5.68 1.02
CA ARG A 911 -8.03 -5.44 -0.14
C ARG A 911 -8.84 -4.17 0.06
N ASP A 912 -8.73 -3.26 -0.90
CA ASP A 912 -9.31 -1.92 -0.83
C ASP A 912 -8.82 -1.21 0.46
N GLU A 913 -9.74 -0.75 1.31
CA GLU A 913 -9.40 -0.17 2.62
C GLU A 913 -9.32 -1.21 3.75
N VAL A 914 -9.66 -2.47 3.47
CA VAL A 914 -9.64 -3.56 4.46
C VAL A 914 -8.23 -4.11 4.59
N ARG A 915 -7.74 -4.17 5.82
CA ARG A 915 -6.38 -4.60 6.18
C ARG A 915 -6.24 -6.11 6.21
N SER A 916 -4.99 -6.54 6.13
CA SER A 916 -4.60 -7.90 6.51
C SER A 916 -4.58 -8.01 8.03
N LEU A 917 -5.28 -8.98 8.59
CA LEU A 917 -5.28 -9.26 10.03
C LEU A 917 -3.95 -9.87 10.50
N TRP A 918 -3.19 -10.49 9.59
CA TRP A 918 -2.06 -11.33 9.94
C TRP A 918 -0.91 -10.56 10.63
N PRO A 919 -0.41 -9.43 10.12
CA PRO A 919 0.63 -8.66 10.82
C PRO A 919 0.18 -8.12 12.18
N GLU A 920 -1.09 -7.75 12.31
CA GLU A 920 -1.69 -7.20 13.55
C GLU A 920 -1.72 -8.28 14.64
N ILE A 921 -2.27 -9.46 14.31
CA ILE A 921 -2.34 -10.59 15.25
C ILE A 921 -0.95 -11.11 15.65
N VAL A 922 0.01 -11.15 14.72
CA VAL A 922 1.40 -11.57 15.07
C VAL A 922 2.06 -10.56 16.01
N ALA A 923 1.77 -9.27 15.87
CA ALA A 923 2.29 -8.23 16.74
C ALA A 923 1.69 -8.31 18.15
N GLU A 924 0.41 -8.64 18.28
CA GLU A 924 -0.32 -8.67 19.55
C GLU A 924 -0.21 -10.00 20.29
N GLU A 925 -0.36 -11.13 19.58
CA GLU A 925 -0.49 -12.47 20.17
C GLU A 925 0.66 -13.42 19.79
N GLY A 926 1.47 -13.07 18.78
CA GLY A 926 2.56 -13.90 18.28
C GLY A 926 3.92 -13.54 18.88
N SER A 927 4.99 -13.88 18.15
CA SER A 927 6.38 -13.55 18.54
C SER A 927 6.75 -12.06 18.39
N GLY A 928 5.85 -11.20 17.92
CA GLY A 928 6.12 -9.78 17.67
C GLY A 928 7.07 -9.51 16.49
N ARG A 929 7.42 -10.55 15.70
CA ARG A 929 8.34 -10.44 14.56
C ARG A 929 7.72 -9.62 13.43
N ALA A 930 8.52 -8.74 12.85
CA ALA A 930 8.12 -7.98 11.66
C ALA A 930 7.87 -8.95 10.49
N MET A 931 6.67 -8.88 9.92
CA MET A 931 6.25 -9.72 8.80
C MET A 931 6.52 -9.03 7.46
N GLU A 932 6.91 -9.81 6.46
CA GLU A 932 7.07 -9.32 5.10
C GLU A 932 5.71 -8.93 4.51
N ALA A 933 5.66 -7.82 3.77
CA ALA A 933 4.44 -7.38 3.11
C ALA A 933 4.02 -8.36 2.00
N VAL A 934 2.86 -9.00 2.16
CA VAL A 934 2.26 -9.83 1.11
C VAL A 934 1.47 -8.98 0.11
N PRO A 935 1.31 -9.40 -1.16
CA PRO A 935 0.63 -8.60 -2.17
C PRO A 935 -0.83 -8.31 -1.81
N GLN A 936 -1.30 -7.08 -2.01
CA GLN A 936 -2.73 -6.74 -1.86
C GLN A 936 -3.59 -7.29 -3.01
N LEU A 937 -4.88 -7.53 -2.73
CA LEU A 937 -5.84 -8.11 -3.68
C LEU A 937 -6.63 -7.06 -4.49
N THR A 938 -6.56 -5.79 -4.12
CA THR A 938 -7.33 -4.67 -4.70
C THR A 938 -7.34 -4.69 -6.23
N TRP A 939 -6.18 -4.83 -6.86
CA TRP A 939 -6.02 -4.68 -8.31
C TRP A 939 -5.73 -5.98 -9.05
N VAL A 940 -5.92 -7.14 -8.41
CA VAL A 940 -5.46 -8.44 -8.93
C VAL A 940 -6.05 -8.78 -10.30
N GLY A 941 -7.36 -8.57 -10.50
CA GLY A 941 -8.02 -8.93 -11.75
C GLY A 941 -7.63 -8.06 -12.93
N GLU A 942 -7.44 -6.76 -12.70
CA GLU A 942 -6.97 -5.81 -13.71
C GLU A 942 -5.46 -5.94 -13.95
N LYS A 943 -4.71 -6.44 -12.98
CA LYS A 943 -3.26 -6.63 -13.08
C LYS A 943 -2.88 -7.91 -13.80
N LEU A 944 -3.59 -9.00 -13.51
CA LEU A 944 -3.17 -10.35 -13.86
C LEU A 944 -4.11 -11.00 -14.87
N GLN A 945 -3.55 -11.85 -15.73
CA GLN A 945 -4.33 -12.71 -16.63
C GLN A 945 -5.13 -13.73 -15.82
N GLY A 946 -6.41 -13.94 -16.17
CA GLY A 946 -7.28 -14.92 -15.51
C GLY A 946 -6.69 -16.34 -15.48
N PRO A 947 -6.18 -16.88 -16.61
CA PRO A 947 -5.51 -18.18 -16.61
C PRO A 947 -4.33 -18.27 -15.63
N TRP A 948 -3.57 -17.18 -15.47
CA TRP A 948 -2.44 -17.12 -14.55
C TRP A 948 -2.89 -17.14 -13.08
N ILE A 949 -3.97 -16.40 -12.75
CA ILE A 949 -4.60 -16.41 -11.42
C ILE A 949 -5.13 -17.82 -11.10
N GLU A 950 -5.83 -18.44 -12.05
CA GLU A 950 -6.40 -19.78 -11.86
C GLU A 950 -5.29 -20.82 -11.59
N LYS A 951 -4.22 -20.81 -12.38
CA LYS A 951 -3.06 -21.68 -12.18
C LYS A 951 -2.38 -21.46 -10.82
N LEU A 952 -2.30 -20.20 -10.36
CA LEU A 952 -1.78 -19.87 -9.03
C LEU A 952 -2.65 -20.47 -7.93
N LEU A 953 -3.98 -20.28 -8.02
CA LEU A 953 -4.92 -20.80 -7.04
C LEU A 953 -5.03 -22.33 -7.08
N LYS A 954 -4.68 -23.00 -8.19
CA LYS A 954 -4.56 -24.46 -8.22
C LYS A 954 -3.26 -24.99 -7.62
N GLY A 955 -2.27 -24.14 -7.38
CA GLY A 955 -0.92 -24.57 -6.96
C GLY A 955 -0.10 -25.17 -8.09
N GLU A 956 -0.41 -24.84 -9.35
CA GLU A 956 0.19 -25.46 -10.55
C GLU A 956 1.38 -24.66 -11.14
N HIS A 957 1.76 -23.53 -10.52
CA HIS A 957 2.95 -22.78 -10.92
C HIS A 957 4.23 -23.48 -10.46
N LYS A 958 5.15 -23.71 -11.40
CA LYS A 958 6.43 -24.40 -11.14
C LYS A 958 7.43 -23.55 -10.37
N THR A 959 7.40 -22.24 -10.59
CA THR A 959 8.34 -21.28 -10.00
C THR A 959 7.59 -20.33 -9.09
N LYS A 960 8.19 -20.02 -7.93
CA LYS A 960 7.67 -19.02 -6.99
C LYS A 960 7.95 -17.63 -7.59
N PRO A 961 6.94 -16.80 -7.93
CA PRO A 961 7.18 -15.51 -8.57
C PRO A 961 7.96 -14.51 -7.70
N ARG A 962 7.96 -14.74 -6.38
CA ARG A 962 8.64 -13.93 -5.36
C ARG A 962 9.45 -14.86 -4.45
N PRO A 963 10.58 -15.41 -4.92
CA PRO A 963 11.33 -16.43 -4.18
C PRO A 963 11.87 -15.92 -2.84
N TRP A 964 12.05 -14.61 -2.69
CA TRP A 964 12.53 -13.97 -1.47
C TRP A 964 11.49 -13.89 -0.34
N LEU A 965 10.19 -14.05 -0.62
CA LEU A 965 9.18 -14.05 0.44
C LEU A 965 9.23 -15.38 1.19
N THR A 966 9.23 -15.33 2.51
CA THR A 966 9.03 -16.51 3.38
C THR A 966 7.56 -16.95 3.39
N ALA A 967 6.63 -15.99 3.29
CA ALA A 967 5.20 -16.28 3.13
C ALA A 967 4.91 -17.16 1.90
N ARG A 968 3.89 -18.02 2.01
CA ARG A 968 3.40 -18.87 0.91
C ARG A 968 1.97 -18.52 0.58
N MET A 969 1.69 -18.33 -0.72
CA MET A 969 0.31 -18.30 -1.21
C MET A 969 -0.18 -19.75 -1.27
N PRO A 970 -1.20 -20.14 -0.49
CA PRO A 970 -1.69 -21.51 -0.51
C PRO A 970 -2.67 -21.71 -1.68
N SER A 971 -2.94 -22.97 -2.03
CA SER A 971 -3.84 -23.33 -3.11
C SER A 971 -5.27 -23.59 -2.64
N PHE A 972 -6.21 -23.23 -3.52
CA PHE A 972 -7.66 -23.37 -3.41
C PHE A 972 -8.22 -24.01 -4.71
N PRO A 973 -7.84 -25.24 -5.08
CA PRO A 973 -8.11 -25.80 -6.41
C PRO A 973 -9.60 -25.82 -6.77
N ALA A 974 -10.48 -26.12 -5.82
CA ALA A 974 -11.93 -26.14 -6.04
C ALA A 974 -12.55 -24.76 -6.31
N TYR A 975 -11.86 -23.68 -5.92
CA TYR A 975 -12.31 -22.30 -6.06
C TYR A 975 -11.55 -21.52 -7.14
N ALA A 976 -10.47 -22.09 -7.67
CA ALA A 976 -9.52 -21.39 -8.52
C ALA A 976 -10.18 -20.74 -9.74
N SER A 977 -11.02 -21.48 -10.47
CA SER A 977 -11.66 -20.97 -11.69
C SER A 977 -12.66 -19.87 -11.38
N VAL A 978 -13.55 -20.08 -10.40
CA VAL A 978 -14.58 -19.07 -10.04
C VAL A 978 -13.96 -17.79 -9.48
N ILE A 979 -12.92 -17.89 -8.66
CA ILE A 979 -12.20 -16.72 -8.14
C ILE A 979 -11.50 -16.00 -9.29
N ALA A 980 -10.80 -16.70 -10.18
CA ALA A 980 -10.10 -16.07 -11.30
C ALA A 980 -11.06 -15.34 -12.26
N HIS A 981 -12.21 -15.95 -12.60
CA HIS A 981 -13.25 -15.30 -13.39
C HIS A 981 -13.86 -14.10 -12.66
N GLY A 982 -14.18 -14.25 -11.38
CA GLY A 982 -14.73 -13.17 -10.57
C GLY A 982 -13.76 -11.97 -10.47
N MET A 983 -12.46 -12.22 -10.30
CA MET A 983 -11.44 -11.17 -10.18
C MET A 983 -11.35 -10.35 -11.48
N ALA A 984 -11.37 -11.00 -12.64
CA ALA A 984 -11.41 -10.31 -13.92
C ALA A 984 -12.73 -9.54 -14.12
N ALA A 985 -13.86 -10.21 -13.86
CA ALA A 985 -15.18 -9.64 -14.10
C ALA A 985 -15.49 -8.40 -13.23
N GLU A 986 -15.06 -8.36 -11.97
CA GLU A 986 -15.29 -7.19 -11.09
C GLU A 986 -14.52 -5.94 -11.53
N HIS A 987 -13.42 -6.12 -12.28
CA HIS A 987 -12.66 -5.02 -12.87
C HIS A 987 -13.15 -4.69 -14.29
N GLY A 988 -14.23 -5.35 -14.73
CA GLY A 988 -14.78 -5.24 -16.06
C GLY A 988 -13.81 -5.68 -17.15
N VAL A 989 -12.83 -6.55 -16.89
CA VAL A 989 -11.89 -7.02 -17.93
C VAL A 989 -12.25 -8.45 -18.38
N PRO A 990 -11.87 -8.88 -19.60
CA PRO A 990 -12.07 -10.27 -20.01
C PRO A 990 -11.21 -11.22 -19.18
N PHE A 991 -11.66 -12.48 -19.03
CA PHE A 991 -10.92 -13.51 -18.29
C PHE A 991 -9.47 -13.63 -18.80
N GLU A 992 -9.31 -13.72 -20.11
CA GLU A 992 -8.01 -13.69 -20.79
C GLU A 992 -8.01 -12.54 -21.80
N GLU A 993 -6.97 -11.70 -21.73
CA GLU A 993 -6.75 -10.66 -22.73
C GLU A 993 -5.82 -11.18 -23.81
N PRO A 994 -6.22 -11.12 -25.10
CA PRO A 994 -5.37 -11.58 -26.19
C PRO A 994 -4.04 -10.80 -26.20
N LEU A 995 -2.93 -11.52 -26.10
CA LEU A 995 -1.61 -10.91 -26.19
C LEU A 995 -1.29 -10.57 -27.65
N PRO A 996 -0.59 -9.45 -27.92
CA PRO A 996 -0.15 -9.11 -29.27
C PRO A 996 0.64 -10.27 -29.89
N LYS A 997 0.27 -10.64 -31.13
CA LYS A 997 0.93 -11.71 -31.90
C LYS A 997 2.31 -11.28 -32.39
N GLU A 998 2.42 -10.03 -32.82
CA GLU A 998 3.66 -9.41 -33.27
C GLU A 998 4.05 -8.30 -32.29
N LEU A 999 5.34 -8.25 -31.96
CA LEU A 999 5.94 -7.19 -31.16
C LEU A 999 6.83 -6.35 -32.08
N ASP A 1000 6.89 -5.06 -31.80
CA ASP A 1000 7.70 -4.13 -32.59
C ASP A 1000 9.18 -4.25 -32.20
N ALA A 1001 10.02 -4.66 -33.14
CA ALA A 1001 11.44 -4.91 -32.91
C ALA A 1001 12.21 -3.64 -32.51
N ASP A 1002 11.85 -2.48 -33.07
CA ASP A 1002 12.50 -1.21 -32.74
C ASP A 1002 12.11 -0.80 -31.31
N GLN A 1003 10.83 -0.96 -30.96
CA GLN A 1003 10.35 -0.71 -29.60
C GLN A 1003 10.95 -1.68 -28.57
N ILE A 1004 11.16 -2.94 -28.93
CA ILE A 1004 11.85 -3.91 -28.07
C ILE A 1004 13.27 -3.44 -27.77
N GLU A 1005 14.01 -2.97 -28.77
CA GLU A 1005 15.39 -2.50 -28.58
C GLU A 1005 15.43 -1.22 -27.73
N ILE A 1006 14.49 -0.29 -27.96
CA ILE A 1006 14.33 0.90 -27.12
C ILE A 1006 14.05 0.51 -25.67
N GLY A 1007 13.09 -0.40 -25.44
CA GLY A 1007 12.76 -0.92 -24.13
C GLY A 1007 13.95 -1.63 -23.47
N ARG A 1008 14.67 -2.47 -24.21
CA ARG A 1008 15.88 -3.16 -23.71
C ARG A 1008 16.91 -2.17 -23.22
N ARG A 1009 17.19 -1.12 -24.00
CA ARG A 1009 18.14 -0.06 -23.63
C ARG A 1009 17.71 0.65 -22.36
N LEU A 1010 16.43 1.02 -22.24
CA LEU A 1010 15.88 1.69 -21.06
C LEU A 1010 16.12 0.88 -19.76
N THR A 1011 16.13 -0.46 -19.82
CA THR A 1011 16.40 -1.31 -18.64
C THR A 1011 17.84 -1.26 -18.12
N LEU A 1012 18.79 -0.75 -18.92
CA LEU A 1012 20.20 -0.70 -18.58
C LEU A 1012 20.56 0.60 -17.85
N ARG A 1013 21.65 0.56 -17.09
CA ARG A 1013 22.23 1.73 -16.39
C ARG A 1013 22.43 2.93 -17.32
N ASP A 1014 23.00 2.70 -18.49
CA ASP A 1014 23.29 3.76 -19.47
C ASP A 1014 22.04 4.25 -20.23
N GLY A 1015 20.94 3.47 -20.19
CA GLY A 1015 19.65 3.86 -20.75
C GLY A 1015 18.80 4.75 -19.83
N GLY A 1016 19.24 4.94 -18.58
CA GLY A 1016 18.70 5.96 -17.68
C GLY A 1016 17.62 5.49 -16.69
N LEU A 1017 17.05 4.28 -16.80
CA LEU A 1017 16.07 3.77 -15.82
C LEU A 1017 16.59 2.61 -14.96
N ASP A 1018 17.66 1.92 -15.40
CA ASP A 1018 18.41 0.90 -14.63
C ASP A 1018 17.57 -0.17 -13.91
N CYS A 1019 16.49 -0.64 -14.56
CA CYS A 1019 15.54 -1.60 -13.98
C CYS A 1019 16.19 -2.93 -13.54
N ARG A 1020 17.34 -3.28 -14.13
CA ARG A 1020 18.08 -4.53 -13.83
C ARG A 1020 18.79 -4.52 -12.48
N GLN A 1021 18.82 -3.42 -11.75
CA GLN A 1021 19.28 -3.42 -10.35
C GLN A 1021 18.42 -4.34 -9.49
N CYS A 1022 17.10 -4.33 -9.70
CA CYS A 1022 16.14 -5.08 -8.88
C CYS A 1022 15.52 -6.27 -9.63
N HIS A 1023 15.41 -6.21 -10.95
CA HIS A 1023 14.72 -7.24 -11.75
C HIS A 1023 15.69 -8.11 -12.55
N GLY A 1024 15.49 -9.44 -12.46
CA GLY A 1024 16.16 -10.40 -13.34
C GLY A 1024 15.53 -10.45 -14.74
N VAL A 1025 16.30 -10.93 -15.72
CA VAL A 1025 15.88 -11.05 -17.12
C VAL A 1025 16.18 -12.47 -17.61
N GLY A 1026 15.13 -13.31 -17.70
CA GLY A 1026 15.32 -14.72 -18.03
C GLY A 1026 16.20 -15.40 -16.99
N LYS A 1027 17.34 -15.97 -17.41
CA LYS A 1027 18.33 -16.57 -16.52
C LYS A 1027 19.26 -15.56 -15.83
N GLU A 1028 19.30 -14.31 -16.28
CA GLU A 1028 20.13 -13.29 -15.64
C GLU A 1028 19.50 -12.87 -14.29
N GLN A 1029 20.29 -12.98 -13.23
CA GLN A 1029 19.94 -12.44 -11.92
C GLN A 1029 20.01 -10.89 -11.92
N PRO A 1030 19.31 -10.22 -10.98
CA PRO A 1030 19.47 -8.78 -10.78
C PRO A 1030 20.94 -8.39 -10.57
N ARG A 1031 21.34 -7.25 -11.16
CA ARG A 1031 22.73 -6.74 -11.16
C ARG A 1031 23.04 -5.80 -10.00
N GLY A 1032 22.08 -5.58 -9.11
CA GLY A 1032 22.25 -4.73 -7.92
C GLY A 1032 23.34 -5.24 -6.97
N ASP A 1033 23.93 -4.32 -6.21
CA ASP A 1033 24.79 -4.61 -5.08
C ASP A 1033 24.01 -5.14 -3.86
N ALA A 1034 24.71 -5.42 -2.75
CA ALA A 1034 24.10 -5.92 -1.53
C ALA A 1034 22.99 -5.00 -0.97
N SER A 1035 23.00 -3.70 -1.27
CA SER A 1035 21.98 -2.76 -0.80
C SER A 1035 20.71 -2.78 -1.65
N THR A 1036 20.85 -3.00 -2.96
CA THR A 1036 19.75 -3.04 -3.93
C THR A 1036 19.13 -4.45 -4.06
N GLN A 1037 19.92 -5.50 -3.81
CA GLN A 1037 19.43 -6.89 -3.73
C GLN A 1037 18.51 -7.16 -2.52
N ILE A 1038 18.37 -6.23 -1.58
CA ILE A 1038 17.37 -6.36 -0.49
C ILE A 1038 15.94 -6.08 -1.02
N ALA A 1039 15.80 -5.47 -2.20
CA ALA A 1039 14.53 -5.07 -2.82
C ALA A 1039 14.23 -5.82 -4.13
N LEU A 1040 14.34 -7.15 -4.11
CA LEU A 1040 14.16 -7.98 -5.30
C LEU A 1040 12.80 -7.76 -6.00
N GLY A 1041 12.88 -7.59 -7.32
CA GLY A 1041 11.73 -7.47 -8.22
C GLY A 1041 11.40 -8.80 -8.90
N ILE A 1042 10.19 -8.91 -9.43
CA ILE A 1042 9.74 -10.10 -10.18
C ILE A 1042 10.55 -10.20 -11.49
N ASN A 1043 11.03 -11.38 -11.84
CA ASN A 1043 11.76 -11.62 -13.08
C ASN A 1043 10.90 -11.26 -14.31
N PHE A 1044 11.48 -10.55 -15.27
CA PHE A 1044 10.77 -10.09 -16.47
C PHE A 1044 10.28 -11.22 -17.37
N ALA A 1045 10.86 -12.43 -17.29
CA ALA A 1045 10.37 -13.59 -18.02
C ALA A 1045 8.91 -13.97 -17.70
N LEU A 1046 8.42 -13.59 -16.51
CA LEU A 1046 7.04 -13.85 -16.12
C LEU A 1046 6.05 -12.82 -16.68
N ALA A 1047 6.51 -11.68 -17.23
CA ALA A 1047 5.64 -10.55 -17.54
C ALA A 1047 4.55 -10.90 -18.56
N ARG A 1048 4.93 -11.56 -19.68
CA ARG A 1048 4.04 -11.84 -20.82
C ARG A 1048 2.81 -12.68 -20.45
N GLU A 1049 3.01 -13.78 -19.71
CA GLU A 1049 1.92 -14.68 -19.32
C GLU A 1049 1.13 -14.19 -18.10
N ARG A 1050 1.73 -13.29 -17.32
CA ARG A 1050 1.21 -12.89 -16.01
C ARG A 1050 0.43 -11.59 -16.06
N LEU A 1051 0.99 -10.55 -16.68
CA LEU A 1051 0.47 -9.17 -16.59
C LEU A 1051 -0.48 -8.85 -17.74
N ARG A 1052 -1.39 -7.92 -17.49
CA ARG A 1052 -2.13 -7.24 -18.56
C ARG A 1052 -1.30 -6.08 -19.12
N PRO A 1053 -1.22 -5.90 -20.46
CA PRO A 1053 -0.37 -4.90 -21.10
C PRO A 1053 -0.58 -3.47 -20.58
N GLU A 1054 -1.83 -2.98 -20.55
CA GLU A 1054 -2.12 -1.62 -20.11
C GLU A 1054 -1.84 -1.40 -18.62
N PHE A 1055 -2.04 -2.42 -17.79
CA PHE A 1055 -1.70 -2.34 -16.37
C PHE A 1055 -0.20 -2.15 -16.14
N ALA A 1056 0.65 -2.78 -16.96
CA ALA A 1056 2.09 -2.65 -16.82
C ALA A 1056 2.55 -1.19 -17.05
N VAL A 1057 2.02 -0.54 -18.08
CA VAL A 1057 2.36 0.86 -18.42
C VAL A 1057 1.93 1.81 -17.31
N ARG A 1058 0.68 1.72 -16.85
CA ARG A 1058 0.20 2.60 -15.78
C ARG A 1058 0.93 2.37 -14.46
N GLN A 1059 1.32 1.12 -14.14
CA GLN A 1059 2.08 0.81 -12.95
C GLN A 1059 3.49 1.43 -13.00
N MET A 1060 4.11 1.50 -14.18
CA MET A 1060 5.39 2.18 -14.37
C MET A 1060 5.27 3.71 -14.28
N LEU A 1061 4.13 4.30 -14.65
CA LEU A 1061 3.86 5.74 -14.48
C LEU A 1061 3.79 6.17 -13.01
N ASP A 1062 3.09 5.40 -12.17
CA ASP A 1062 2.95 5.72 -10.75
C ASP A 1062 2.85 4.44 -9.87
N PRO A 1063 3.98 3.77 -9.59
CA PRO A 1063 3.97 2.52 -8.83
C PRO A 1063 3.30 2.62 -7.44
N PRO A 1064 3.61 3.65 -6.61
CA PRO A 1064 3.00 3.82 -5.29
C PRO A 1064 1.48 3.97 -5.31
N ARG A 1065 0.89 4.41 -6.44
CA ARG A 1065 -0.57 4.53 -6.59
C ARG A 1065 -1.28 3.16 -6.53
N TYR A 1066 -0.64 2.11 -7.03
CA TYR A 1066 -1.22 0.76 -7.08
C TYR A 1066 -0.68 -0.16 -5.99
N ASP A 1067 0.42 0.20 -5.35
CA ASP A 1067 1.03 -0.52 -4.23
C ASP A 1067 1.91 0.46 -3.45
N ILE A 1068 1.40 0.97 -2.31
CA ILE A 1068 2.14 1.94 -1.48
C ILE A 1068 3.44 1.36 -0.91
N GLY A 1069 3.53 0.03 -0.78
CA GLY A 1069 4.73 -0.69 -0.38
C GLY A 1069 5.70 -0.97 -1.54
N SER A 1070 5.40 -0.49 -2.76
CA SER A 1070 6.26 -0.67 -3.92
C SER A 1070 7.63 -0.05 -3.70
N ARG A 1071 8.67 -0.87 -3.86
CA ARG A 1071 10.07 -0.42 -3.86
C ARG A 1071 10.54 0.09 -5.22
N MET A 1072 9.71 -0.03 -6.27
CA MET A 1072 10.00 0.50 -7.60
C MET A 1072 9.97 2.04 -7.56
N PRO A 1073 11.03 2.74 -8.01
CA PRO A 1073 11.05 4.20 -8.09
C PRO A 1073 9.97 4.76 -9.01
N ARG A 1074 9.54 5.99 -8.74
CA ARG A 1074 8.68 6.74 -9.67
C ARG A 1074 9.56 7.43 -10.71
N PHE A 1075 9.70 6.81 -11.89
CA PHE A 1075 10.55 7.31 -12.97
C PHE A 1075 9.99 8.54 -13.70
N ALA A 1076 8.68 8.82 -13.57
CA ALA A 1076 8.00 9.98 -14.14
C ALA A 1076 7.26 10.78 -13.04
N PRO A 1077 7.96 11.66 -12.29
CA PRO A 1077 7.39 12.39 -11.16
C PRO A 1077 6.18 13.27 -11.54
N ASP A 1078 6.20 13.81 -12.76
CA ASP A 1078 5.16 14.67 -13.34
C ASP A 1078 4.16 13.90 -14.23
N LEU A 1079 4.26 12.57 -14.27
CA LEU A 1079 3.51 11.64 -15.14
C LEU A 1079 3.72 11.82 -16.65
N ARG A 1080 4.64 12.68 -17.07
CA ARG A 1080 4.85 13.03 -18.48
C ARG A 1080 6.27 12.74 -18.92
N THR A 1081 7.24 12.96 -18.05
CA THR A 1081 8.63 12.99 -18.43
C THR A 1081 9.55 12.21 -17.50
N THR A 1082 10.50 11.47 -18.09
CA THR A 1082 11.51 10.71 -17.35
C THR A 1082 12.88 11.38 -17.38
N ALA A 1083 13.79 10.86 -16.57
CA ALA A 1083 15.21 11.23 -16.58
C ALA A 1083 15.92 10.84 -17.90
N ALA A 1084 15.43 9.83 -18.63
CA ALA A 1084 16.03 9.31 -19.86
C ALA A 1084 15.69 10.17 -21.10
N ARG A 1085 15.97 11.48 -21.06
CA ARG A 1085 15.60 12.45 -22.11
C ARG A 1085 16.13 12.13 -23.52
N HIS A 1086 17.22 11.37 -23.58
CA HIS A 1086 17.89 10.99 -24.82
C HIS A 1086 17.19 9.86 -25.59
N ILE A 1087 16.16 9.23 -25.01
CA ILE A 1087 15.33 8.20 -25.65
C ILE A 1087 13.90 8.76 -25.75
N GLU A 1088 13.28 8.74 -26.93
CA GLU A 1088 11.89 9.22 -27.13
C GLU A 1088 11.63 10.66 -26.61
N GLY A 1089 12.67 11.51 -26.55
CA GLY A 1089 12.57 12.86 -26.00
C GLY A 1089 12.26 12.92 -24.49
N GLY A 1090 12.35 11.79 -23.78
CA GLY A 1090 11.96 11.67 -22.38
C GLY A 1090 10.45 11.50 -22.15
N ASP A 1091 9.66 11.27 -23.21
CA ASP A 1091 8.22 11.01 -23.09
C ASP A 1091 7.98 9.70 -22.32
N ALA A 1092 7.47 9.82 -21.09
CA ALA A 1092 7.30 8.68 -20.21
C ALA A 1092 6.36 7.64 -20.78
N ARG A 1093 5.31 8.05 -21.50
CA ARG A 1093 4.31 7.12 -22.02
C ARG A 1093 4.89 6.31 -23.17
N LYS A 1094 5.61 6.95 -24.10
CA LYS A 1094 6.30 6.25 -25.20
C LYS A 1094 7.38 5.30 -24.67
N GLN A 1095 8.18 5.75 -23.72
CA GLN A 1095 9.23 4.91 -23.13
C GLN A 1095 8.67 3.69 -22.38
N PHE A 1096 7.58 3.86 -21.63
CA PHE A 1096 6.96 2.75 -20.90
C PHE A 1096 6.20 1.80 -21.83
N GLU A 1097 5.70 2.29 -22.95
CA GLU A 1097 5.18 1.46 -24.04
C GLU A 1097 6.32 0.62 -24.69
N ALA A 1098 7.48 1.21 -24.95
CA ALA A 1098 8.66 0.48 -25.42
C ALA A 1098 9.15 -0.55 -24.40
N LEU A 1099 9.20 -0.20 -23.11
CA LEU A 1099 9.51 -1.15 -22.04
C LEU A 1099 8.53 -2.31 -22.01
N LYS A 1100 7.22 -2.05 -22.17
CA LYS A 1100 6.21 -3.11 -22.26
C LYS A 1100 6.52 -4.08 -23.41
N GLN A 1101 6.86 -3.57 -24.60
CA GLN A 1101 7.23 -4.41 -25.74
C GLN A 1101 8.44 -5.31 -25.40
N PHE A 1102 9.48 -4.75 -24.78
CA PHE A 1102 10.63 -5.52 -24.30
C PHE A 1102 10.24 -6.58 -23.25
N LEU A 1103 9.46 -6.21 -22.23
CA LEU A 1103 9.00 -7.14 -21.19
C LEU A 1103 8.22 -8.33 -21.79
N TRP A 1104 7.42 -8.08 -22.84
CA TRP A 1104 6.67 -9.11 -23.55
C TRP A 1104 7.52 -9.94 -24.53
N SER A 1105 8.75 -9.52 -24.84
CA SER A 1105 9.69 -10.30 -25.66
C SER A 1105 10.60 -11.22 -24.85
N VAL A 1106 10.76 -10.97 -23.54
CA VAL A 1106 11.60 -11.79 -22.66
C VAL A 1106 10.97 -13.18 -22.47
N LYS A 1107 11.78 -14.22 -22.64
CA LYS A 1107 11.41 -15.62 -22.37
C LYS A 1107 12.19 -16.15 -21.17
N GLU A 1108 11.67 -17.23 -20.58
CA GLU A 1108 12.32 -17.92 -19.46
C GLU A 1108 13.50 -18.81 -19.90
N GLU A 1109 13.59 -19.12 -21.20
CA GLU A 1109 14.59 -20.04 -21.80
C GLU A 1109 16.06 -19.58 -21.69
#